data_AF-A0A8S3TWY3-F1
#
_entry.id   AF-A0A8S3TWY3-F1
#
_cell.length_a   1.000
_cell.length_b   1.000
_cell.length_c   1.000
_cell.angle_alpha   90.00
_cell.angle_beta   90.00
_cell.angle_gamma   90.00
#
_symmetry.space_group_name_H-M   'P 1'
#
loop_
_entity.id
_entity.type
_entity.pdbx_description
1 polymer ?
#
loop_
_entity_poly.entity_id
_entity_poly.type
_entity_poly.pdbx_seq_one_letter_code
_entity_poly.pdbx_strand_id
1 'polypeptide(L)'
;MQTLRSDANFDVRQRLRKLLNIDCVRNKDRMAVDTVIKISSPEVVDVLRSVKLVVHDIIPERYRPTDDNKPGMYPHPVALDTDGIGNLVFVDFNPMTKTSRVIKARLHNPVNVVILKTELSECKSLSIASGICFVCQHGTNILCLGISRSIGVSVKTLKSKKQLQETAMKLGISDEGTAEAIRKRIQCKLDQILESRPSKELLNLDRKIKPCILTTAANDLLFCSSDQDRTIYQIQLKEDGIGFAGNVIEIKKYHDDCYHILSMCLKNDLLYISWKGEEGRGGGVVFLDLLQGLTTRCFSNNTRDCSEVHGICPYMDGIAFADLKSRHVKMYAAGNITTIAGTVAVAAENEKNLFVCDVQYGAIKLITGLEGTTLFLSCLNKLYLAFGVKSKKNLLPQQTPAESILQIEECIEFLSKTISDVKALHSLERNTNGADGTISQQTMESVQMMHSSMSSLVDVTSTTNPSYKANLKSCLTTVVENLHSLSHVKQDLPSKLQYCRDFGNIFTESVKRITSWSAYYYTKDSSYYPLPDSAINLKDIPKLKKPDTRSITPEDSKLLYDWAKTHGKCVRQRTVRQETTMYKCGTLPLNMYSDKNYEGNALVFNWQQNEENDSNDQRVDEEYDTDDETDDRDDEEDNGLVDNHDNTEVAKELRFIVNRGVSRSGRNLRISCRLTNF
;
A
#
# COMPACT_ATOMS: atom_id res chain seq x y z
N MET A 1 -12.39 8.12 -2.92
CA MET A 1 -12.72 9.01 -4.06
C MET A 1 -13.75 8.44 -5.03
N GLN A 2 -13.52 7.27 -5.66
CA GLN A 2 -14.46 6.70 -6.63
C GLN A 2 -15.86 6.49 -6.05
N THR A 3 -15.96 5.93 -4.83
CA THR A 3 -17.22 5.78 -4.07
C THR A 3 -17.97 7.10 -3.94
N LEU A 4 -17.28 8.19 -3.58
CA LEU A 4 -17.92 9.49 -3.42
C LEU A 4 -18.43 10.08 -4.74
N ARG A 5 -17.68 9.90 -5.82
CA ARG A 5 -18.04 10.41 -7.15
C ARG A 5 -19.20 9.62 -7.80
N SER A 6 -19.39 8.37 -7.41
CA SER A 6 -20.35 7.46 -8.04
C SER A 6 -21.60 7.24 -7.19
N ASP A 7 -21.42 7.00 -5.89
CA ASP A 7 -22.42 6.41 -5.00
C ASP A 7 -22.84 7.35 -3.84
N ALA A 8 -22.18 8.48 -3.64
CA ALA A 8 -22.59 9.44 -2.60
C ALA A 8 -23.96 10.07 -2.90
N ASN A 9 -24.45 10.86 -1.92
CA ASN A 9 -25.63 11.69 -2.08
C ASN A 9 -25.54 12.58 -3.34
N PHE A 10 -26.70 13.00 -3.83
CA PHE A 10 -26.81 13.72 -5.11
C PHE A 10 -25.89 14.95 -5.17
N ASP A 11 -25.84 15.75 -4.10
CA ASP A 11 -25.08 17.00 -4.05
C ASP A 11 -23.57 16.76 -4.15
N VAL A 12 -23.02 15.88 -3.32
CA VAL A 12 -21.59 15.52 -3.33
C VAL A 12 -21.22 14.91 -4.67
N ARG A 13 -22.06 14.00 -5.17
CA ARG A 13 -21.86 13.31 -6.44
C ARG A 13 -21.83 14.29 -7.61
N GLN A 14 -22.75 15.25 -7.64
CA GLN A 14 -22.82 16.25 -8.71
C GLN A 14 -21.59 17.17 -8.70
N ARG A 15 -21.17 17.65 -7.52
CA ARG A 15 -19.96 18.49 -7.39
C ARG A 15 -18.71 17.72 -7.82
N LEU A 16 -18.50 16.51 -7.32
CA LEU A 16 -17.32 15.70 -7.67
C LEU A 16 -17.31 15.29 -9.15
N ARG A 17 -18.46 15.01 -9.78
CA ARG A 17 -18.52 14.70 -11.22
C ARG A 17 -18.19 15.89 -12.12
N LYS A 18 -18.45 17.13 -11.65
CA LYS A 18 -18.04 18.36 -12.35
C LYS A 18 -16.52 18.56 -12.30
N LEU A 19 -15.90 18.20 -11.17
CA LEU A 19 -14.46 18.42 -10.93
C LEU A 19 -13.60 17.25 -11.44
N LEU A 20 -14.09 16.02 -11.35
CA LEU A 20 -13.33 14.80 -11.62
C LEU A 20 -13.99 13.96 -12.71
N ASN A 21 -13.19 13.60 -13.72
CA ASN A 21 -13.57 12.58 -14.69
C ASN A 21 -13.47 11.18 -14.07
N ILE A 22 -14.15 10.20 -14.68
CA ILE A 22 -14.11 8.82 -14.19
C ILE A 22 -12.70 8.24 -14.22
N ASP A 23 -11.91 8.61 -15.24
CA ASP A 23 -10.54 8.12 -15.40
C ASP A 23 -9.62 8.57 -14.27
N CYS A 24 -9.85 9.77 -13.74
CA CYS A 24 -9.10 10.29 -12.59
C CYS A 24 -9.25 9.36 -11.38
N VAL A 25 -10.45 8.83 -11.13
CA VAL A 25 -10.72 8.02 -9.92
C VAL A 25 -10.54 6.52 -10.11
N ARG A 26 -10.48 6.02 -11.35
CA ARG A 26 -10.26 4.59 -11.65
C ARG A 26 -8.77 4.20 -11.57
N ASN A 27 -7.92 5.10 -12.06
CA ASN A 27 -6.47 5.00 -12.26
C ASN A 27 -5.87 3.58 -12.39
N LYS A 28 -5.55 3.21 -13.64
CA LYS A 28 -4.70 2.08 -14.03
C LYS A 28 -3.20 2.39 -13.93
N ASP A 29 -2.82 3.68 -13.93
CA ASP A 29 -1.43 4.16 -13.86
C ASP A 29 -1.23 5.06 -12.61
N ARG A 30 -0.25 4.72 -11.78
CA ARG A 30 0.08 5.41 -10.53
C ARG A 30 0.88 6.70 -10.74
N MET A 31 1.32 7.00 -11.97
CA MET A 31 2.19 8.14 -12.30
C MET A 31 1.49 9.27 -13.08
N ALA A 32 0.17 9.22 -13.27
CA ALA A 32 -0.57 10.23 -14.03
C ALA A 32 -0.65 11.58 -13.28
N VAL A 33 0.27 12.49 -13.60
CA VAL A 33 0.41 13.83 -12.99
C VAL A 33 -0.89 14.63 -13.05
N ASP A 34 -1.57 14.67 -14.21
CA ASP A 34 -2.84 15.38 -14.37
C ASP A 34 -3.93 14.88 -13.42
N THR A 35 -3.94 13.58 -13.12
CA THR A 35 -4.91 12.98 -12.19
C THR A 35 -4.60 13.40 -10.75
N VAL A 36 -3.33 13.38 -10.35
CA VAL A 36 -2.90 13.78 -9.01
C VAL A 36 -3.27 15.24 -8.74
N ILE A 37 -2.97 16.15 -9.67
CA ILE A 37 -3.30 17.57 -9.56
C ILE A 37 -4.82 17.77 -9.42
N LYS A 38 -5.62 17.08 -10.23
CA LYS A 38 -7.09 17.20 -10.17
C LYS A 38 -7.64 16.70 -8.84
N ILE A 39 -7.19 15.54 -8.35
CA ILE A 39 -7.69 14.95 -7.09
C ILE A 39 -7.25 15.76 -5.86
N SER A 40 -6.06 16.35 -5.90
CA SER A 40 -5.52 17.17 -4.81
C SER A 40 -5.93 18.64 -4.88
N SER A 41 -6.69 19.05 -5.91
CA SER A 41 -7.14 20.43 -6.08
C SER A 41 -7.95 20.95 -4.87
N PRO A 42 -7.81 22.24 -4.49
CA PRO A 42 -8.54 22.83 -3.38
C PRO A 42 -10.06 22.64 -3.47
N GLU A 43 -10.63 22.76 -4.68
CA GLU A 43 -12.06 22.60 -4.92
C GLU A 43 -12.54 21.18 -4.61
N VAL A 44 -11.73 20.17 -4.93
CA VAL A 44 -12.04 18.79 -4.57
C VAL A 44 -11.90 18.59 -3.07
N VAL A 45 -10.81 19.08 -2.47
CA VAL A 45 -10.57 18.97 -1.03
C VAL A 45 -11.69 19.62 -0.22
N ASP A 46 -12.21 20.78 -0.64
CA ASP A 46 -13.30 21.47 0.04
C ASP A 46 -14.62 20.68 -0.03
N VAL A 47 -14.89 20.03 -1.17
CA VAL A 47 -16.01 19.09 -1.25
C VAL A 47 -15.82 17.92 -0.29
N LEU A 48 -14.61 17.37 -0.18
CA LEU A 48 -14.32 16.28 0.76
C LEU A 48 -14.46 16.73 2.23
N ARG A 49 -14.02 17.93 2.59
CA ARG A 49 -14.19 18.51 3.94
C ARG A 49 -15.67 18.68 4.31
N SER A 50 -16.53 18.94 3.34
CA SER A 50 -17.98 19.03 3.58
C SER A 50 -18.64 17.68 3.91
N VAL A 51 -17.95 16.56 3.65
CA VAL A 51 -18.46 15.22 3.90
C VAL A 51 -17.97 14.73 5.26
N LYS A 52 -18.91 14.57 6.20
CA LYS A 52 -18.61 14.06 7.56
C LYS A 52 -18.12 12.62 7.56
N LEU A 53 -18.87 11.74 6.89
CA LEU A 53 -18.62 10.29 6.85
C LEU A 53 -18.87 9.74 5.45
N VAL A 54 -18.13 8.69 5.12
CA VAL A 54 -18.26 7.94 3.87
C VAL A 54 -18.56 6.49 4.18
N VAL A 55 -19.57 5.95 3.49
CA VAL A 55 -19.88 4.53 3.50
C VAL A 55 -19.28 3.91 2.24
N HIS A 56 -18.44 2.90 2.41
CA HIS A 56 -17.77 2.20 1.31
C HIS A 56 -17.91 0.69 1.47
N ASP A 57 -18.43 0.03 0.45
CA ASP A 57 -18.47 -1.43 0.39
C ASP A 57 -17.07 -1.98 0.11
N ILE A 58 -16.51 -2.72 1.08
CA ILE A 58 -15.17 -3.32 1.01
C ILE A 58 -15.22 -4.81 0.64
N ILE A 59 -16.34 -5.47 0.94
CA ILE A 59 -16.63 -6.86 0.54
C ILE A 59 -18.11 -6.90 0.13
N PRO A 60 -18.46 -7.27 -1.11
CA PRO A 60 -17.56 -7.34 -2.25
C PRO A 60 -16.97 -5.97 -2.61
N GLU A 61 -15.72 -5.93 -3.06
CA GLU A 61 -15.13 -4.71 -3.59
C GLU A 61 -15.79 -4.35 -4.94
N ARG A 62 -16.42 -3.17 -5.00
CA ARG A 62 -17.22 -2.75 -6.17
C ARG A 62 -16.38 -2.36 -7.38
N TYR A 63 -15.22 -1.74 -7.16
CA TYR A 63 -14.49 -1.06 -8.24
C TYR A 63 -13.22 -1.79 -8.67
N ARG A 64 -12.70 -2.66 -7.81
CA ARG A 64 -11.50 -3.49 -8.03
C ARG A 64 -11.76 -4.92 -7.57
N PRO A 65 -12.67 -5.66 -8.24
CA PRO A 65 -12.97 -7.03 -7.84
C PRO A 65 -11.72 -7.90 -7.99
N THR A 66 -11.44 -8.72 -6.97
CA THR A 66 -10.42 -9.78 -6.99
C THR A 66 -11.10 -11.13 -6.88
N ASP A 67 -10.42 -12.22 -7.25
CA ASP A 67 -11.00 -13.57 -7.26
C ASP A 67 -11.52 -14.03 -5.88
N ASP A 68 -10.91 -13.53 -4.81
CA ASP A 68 -11.25 -13.79 -3.40
C ASP A 68 -12.30 -12.82 -2.83
N ASN A 69 -12.62 -11.74 -3.55
CA ASN A 69 -13.51 -10.66 -3.10
C ASN A 69 -14.49 -10.23 -4.21
N LYS A 70 -15.24 -11.19 -4.75
CA LYS A 70 -16.27 -10.95 -5.78
C LYS A 70 -17.69 -10.90 -5.19
N PRO A 71 -18.63 -10.18 -5.83
CA PRO A 71 -20.03 -10.23 -5.49
C PRO A 71 -20.57 -11.66 -5.43
N GLY A 72 -21.36 -11.96 -4.39
CA GLY A 72 -22.01 -13.26 -4.20
C GLY A 72 -21.17 -14.31 -3.44
N MET A 73 -19.89 -14.06 -3.15
CA MET A 73 -19.05 -15.03 -2.43
C MET A 73 -19.42 -15.23 -0.96
N TYR A 74 -19.83 -14.13 -0.30
CA TYR A 74 -20.17 -14.06 1.12
C TYR A 74 -21.54 -13.39 1.28
N PRO A 75 -22.62 -14.07 0.87
CA PRO A 75 -23.93 -13.45 0.72
C PRO A 75 -24.60 -13.10 2.06
N HIS A 76 -24.12 -13.60 3.20
CA HIS A 76 -24.80 -13.48 4.48
C HIS A 76 -23.80 -13.30 5.64
N PRO A 77 -23.08 -12.16 5.70
CA PRO A 77 -22.20 -11.87 6.82
C PRO A 77 -23.04 -11.55 8.08
N VAL A 78 -22.96 -12.38 9.12
CA VAL A 78 -23.83 -12.29 10.31
C VAL A 78 -23.15 -11.76 11.57
N ALA A 79 -21.83 -11.93 11.69
CA ALA A 79 -21.04 -11.46 12.83
C ALA A 79 -19.68 -10.93 12.35
N LEU A 80 -19.11 -10.01 13.12
CA LEU A 80 -17.93 -9.23 12.75
C LEU A 80 -17.16 -8.81 13.99
N ASP A 81 -15.83 -8.87 13.93
CA ASP A 81 -14.96 -8.24 14.91
C ASP A 81 -13.60 -7.90 14.27
N THR A 82 -12.81 -7.06 14.93
CA THR A 82 -11.53 -6.55 14.43
C THR A 82 -10.36 -7.14 15.19
N ASP A 83 -9.29 -7.51 14.47
CA ASP A 83 -8.06 -8.06 15.07
C ASP A 83 -6.95 -7.00 14.98
N GLY A 84 -7.05 -6.00 15.85
CA GLY A 84 -6.17 -4.83 15.82
C GLY A 84 -6.26 -4.08 14.49
N ILE A 85 -5.14 -3.54 14.02
CA ILE A 85 -5.10 -2.68 12.84
C ILE A 85 -4.96 -3.53 11.57
N GLY A 86 -5.82 -3.24 10.59
CA GLY A 86 -5.68 -3.78 9.23
C GLY A 86 -6.25 -5.20 9.02
N ASN A 87 -6.80 -5.85 10.05
CA ASN A 87 -7.46 -7.14 9.93
C ASN A 87 -8.88 -7.10 10.48
N LEU A 88 -9.78 -7.76 9.76
CA LEU A 88 -11.18 -7.93 10.08
C LEU A 88 -11.51 -9.42 10.01
N VAL A 89 -12.31 -9.94 10.93
CA VAL A 89 -12.79 -11.33 10.86
C VAL A 89 -14.30 -11.31 10.92
N PHE A 90 -14.93 -12.09 10.05
CA PHE A 90 -16.38 -12.16 9.98
C PHE A 90 -16.85 -13.60 9.76
N VAL A 91 -18.11 -13.82 10.11
CA VAL A 91 -18.81 -15.09 9.88
C VAL A 91 -19.80 -14.90 8.74
N ASP A 92 -19.72 -15.78 7.74
CA ASP A 92 -20.71 -15.90 6.67
C ASP A 92 -21.56 -17.14 6.93
N PHE A 93 -22.88 -16.95 7.00
CA PHE A 93 -23.84 -18.02 7.29
C PHE A 93 -24.58 -18.46 6.02
N ASN A 94 -24.52 -19.74 5.68
CA ASN A 94 -25.29 -20.26 4.57
C ASN A 94 -26.65 -20.80 5.07
N PRO A 95 -27.79 -20.13 4.77
CA PRO A 95 -29.10 -20.56 5.24
C PRO A 95 -29.57 -21.87 4.59
N MET A 96 -29.07 -22.21 3.39
CA MET A 96 -29.47 -23.42 2.67
C MET A 96 -28.87 -24.67 3.31
N THR A 97 -27.59 -24.62 3.67
CA THR A 97 -26.87 -25.74 4.30
C THR A 97 -26.89 -25.68 5.83
N LYS A 98 -27.37 -24.56 6.40
CA LYS A 98 -27.29 -24.24 7.84
C LYS A 98 -25.87 -24.34 8.41
N THR A 99 -24.87 -24.04 7.58
CA THR A 99 -23.46 -24.05 7.97
C THR A 99 -22.86 -22.66 7.90
N SER A 100 -21.83 -22.42 8.71
CA SER A 100 -21.12 -21.15 8.78
C SER A 100 -19.67 -21.31 8.36
N ARG A 101 -19.08 -20.21 7.90
CA ARG A 101 -17.68 -20.09 7.55
C ARG A 101 -17.08 -18.90 8.30
N VAL A 102 -15.85 -19.03 8.78
CA VAL A 102 -15.11 -17.94 9.43
C VAL A 102 -14.06 -17.45 8.45
N ILE A 103 -14.04 -16.14 8.21
CA ILE A 103 -13.24 -15.51 7.16
C ILE A 103 -12.42 -14.38 7.74
N LYS A 104 -11.13 -14.33 7.39
CA LYS A 104 -10.22 -13.21 7.68
C LYS A 104 -10.12 -12.31 6.44
N ALA A 105 -10.42 -11.04 6.61
CA ALA A 105 -10.21 -10.00 5.61
C ALA A 105 -9.04 -9.09 6.03
N ARG A 106 -8.02 -9.01 5.19
CA ARG A 106 -6.92 -8.06 5.34
C ARG A 106 -7.28 -6.78 4.60
N LEU A 107 -7.33 -5.65 5.30
CA LEU A 107 -7.77 -4.34 4.83
C LEU A 107 -6.76 -3.65 3.88
N HIS A 108 -6.19 -4.42 2.95
CA HIS A 108 -5.48 -3.89 1.79
C HIS A 108 -6.49 -3.28 0.80
N ASN A 109 -6.01 -2.55 -0.22
CA ASN A 109 -6.86 -2.05 -1.31
C ASN A 109 -6.44 -2.69 -2.65
N PRO A 110 -7.21 -3.62 -3.22
CA PRO A 110 -8.48 -4.16 -2.71
C PRO A 110 -8.27 -5.10 -1.51
N VAL A 111 -9.34 -5.33 -0.74
CA VAL A 111 -9.33 -6.19 0.45
C VAL A 111 -9.07 -7.63 0.04
N ASN A 112 -8.07 -8.25 0.67
CA ASN A 112 -7.74 -9.65 0.47
C ASN A 112 -8.46 -10.51 1.50
N VAL A 113 -9.05 -11.62 1.06
CA VAL A 113 -9.93 -12.44 1.87
C VAL A 113 -9.43 -13.88 1.93
N VAL A 114 -9.34 -14.43 3.14
CA VAL A 114 -8.87 -15.79 3.42
C VAL A 114 -9.87 -16.51 4.31
N ILE A 115 -10.34 -17.67 3.86
CA ILE A 115 -11.22 -18.53 4.65
C ILE A 115 -10.39 -19.26 5.70
N LEU A 116 -10.72 -19.09 6.99
CA LEU A 116 -10.02 -19.74 8.10
C LEU A 116 -10.59 -21.13 8.41
N LYS A 117 -11.92 -21.27 8.35
CA LYS A 117 -12.62 -22.51 8.68
C LYS A 117 -13.98 -22.58 7.97
N THR A 118 -14.39 -23.77 7.57
CA THR A 118 -15.64 -24.04 6.85
C THR A 118 -16.49 -25.11 7.57
N GLU A 119 -17.74 -25.26 7.12
CA GLU A 119 -18.65 -26.33 7.58
C GLU A 119 -18.90 -26.32 9.08
N LEU A 120 -18.87 -25.14 9.70
CA LEU A 120 -19.22 -24.98 11.10
C LEU A 120 -20.73 -25.05 11.26
N SER A 121 -21.21 -25.50 12.43
CA SER A 121 -22.60 -25.31 12.82
C SER A 121 -22.95 -23.82 12.87
N GLU A 122 -24.23 -23.50 12.91
CA GLU A 122 -24.76 -22.12 12.94
C GLU A 122 -24.01 -21.24 13.96
N CYS A 123 -23.15 -20.35 13.47
CA CYS A 123 -22.33 -19.45 14.28
C CYS A 123 -23.07 -18.12 14.42
N LYS A 124 -23.32 -17.69 15.66
CA LYS A 124 -24.12 -16.49 15.94
C LYS A 124 -23.29 -15.28 16.32
N SER A 125 -22.15 -15.51 16.97
CA SER A 125 -21.30 -14.47 17.53
C SER A 125 -19.85 -14.87 17.37
N LEU A 126 -18.99 -13.87 17.22
CA LEU A 126 -17.55 -14.03 17.30
C LEU A 126 -16.98 -12.90 18.15
N SER A 127 -15.86 -13.13 18.82
CA SER A 127 -15.08 -12.05 19.41
C SER A 127 -13.59 -12.40 19.41
N ILE A 128 -12.73 -11.39 19.37
CA ILE A 128 -11.29 -11.56 19.22
C ILE A 128 -10.57 -11.04 20.47
N ALA A 129 -9.69 -11.87 21.03
CA ALA A 129 -8.80 -11.48 22.12
C ALA A 129 -7.39 -11.98 21.84
N SER A 130 -6.38 -11.12 21.99
CA SER A 130 -4.95 -11.50 21.85
C SER A 130 -4.60 -12.26 20.55
N GLY A 131 -5.20 -11.88 19.42
CA GLY A 131 -4.95 -12.51 18.12
C GLY A 131 -5.60 -13.89 17.93
N ILE A 132 -6.53 -14.26 18.81
CA ILE A 132 -7.34 -15.48 18.76
C ILE A 132 -8.82 -15.11 18.59
N CYS A 133 -9.50 -15.78 17.65
CA CYS A 133 -10.94 -15.67 17.44
C CYS A 133 -11.67 -16.72 18.29
N PHE A 134 -12.62 -16.27 19.10
CA PHE A 134 -13.56 -17.10 19.82
C PHE A 134 -14.91 -17.05 19.10
N VAL A 135 -15.37 -18.20 18.60
CA VAL A 135 -16.59 -18.29 17.81
C VAL A 135 -17.64 -19.09 18.59
N CYS A 136 -18.82 -18.49 18.73
CA CYS A 136 -19.95 -19.12 19.39
C CYS A 136 -20.78 -19.91 18.38
N GLN A 137 -20.82 -21.22 18.57
CA GLN A 137 -21.57 -22.15 17.74
C GLN A 137 -22.88 -22.56 18.41
N HIS A 138 -23.94 -22.70 17.62
CA HIS A 138 -25.21 -23.17 18.15
C HIS A 138 -25.11 -24.65 18.57
N GLY A 139 -25.46 -24.93 19.83
CA GLY A 139 -25.53 -26.29 20.37
C GLY A 139 -24.19 -26.90 20.79
N THR A 140 -23.06 -26.22 20.58
CA THR A 140 -21.71 -26.68 20.95
C THR A 140 -20.97 -25.63 21.81
N ASN A 141 -19.78 -25.99 22.30
CA ASN A 141 -18.89 -25.07 23.04
C ASN A 141 -18.25 -24.02 22.13
N ILE A 142 -17.56 -23.06 22.73
CA ILE A 142 -16.85 -21.97 22.02
C ILE A 142 -15.65 -22.55 21.26
N LEU A 143 -15.55 -22.23 19.97
CA LEU A 143 -14.42 -22.62 19.11
C LEU A 143 -13.32 -21.55 19.18
N CYS A 144 -12.06 -21.98 19.30
CA CYS A 144 -10.89 -21.12 19.32
C CYS A 144 -10.12 -21.24 17.99
N LEU A 145 -9.91 -20.14 17.27
CA LEU A 145 -9.17 -20.10 16.00
C LEU A 145 -8.03 -19.07 16.07
N GLY A 146 -6.81 -19.47 15.72
CA GLY A 146 -5.67 -18.55 15.68
C GLY A 146 -5.72 -17.64 14.45
N ILE A 147 -5.74 -16.32 14.64
CA ILE A 147 -5.79 -15.34 13.55
C ILE A 147 -4.40 -14.77 13.25
N SER A 148 -3.77 -14.21 14.28
CA SER A 148 -2.45 -13.59 14.24
C SER A 148 -1.44 -14.32 15.12
N ARG A 149 -1.95 -15.20 15.99
CA ARG A 149 -1.18 -16.05 16.89
C ARG A 149 -1.60 -17.52 16.74
N SER A 150 -0.64 -18.44 16.81
CA SER A 150 -0.92 -19.87 16.84
C SER A 150 -1.47 -20.32 18.19
N ILE A 151 -2.45 -21.21 18.16
CA ILE A 151 -3.01 -21.85 19.36
C ILE A 151 -2.14 -23.05 19.75
N GLY A 152 -1.82 -23.14 21.03
CA GLY A 152 -1.08 -24.25 21.61
C GLY A 152 0.42 -24.21 21.32
N VAL A 153 1.14 -25.05 22.08
CA VAL A 153 2.58 -25.20 22.05
C VAL A 153 2.92 -26.39 21.16
N SER A 154 3.70 -26.14 20.11
CA SER A 154 4.32 -27.21 19.33
C SER A 154 5.76 -27.43 19.79
N VAL A 155 6.04 -28.56 20.42
CA VAL A 155 7.38 -28.90 20.92
C VAL A 155 8.44 -28.86 19.81
N LYS A 156 8.06 -29.13 18.56
CA LYS A 156 8.94 -29.06 17.38
C LYS A 156 9.40 -27.64 17.05
N THR A 157 8.61 -26.62 17.41
CA THR A 157 8.91 -25.22 17.10
C THR A 157 9.87 -24.58 18.11
N LEU A 158 9.97 -25.14 19.32
CA LEU A 158 10.89 -24.68 20.36
C LEU A 158 12.31 -25.09 19.97
N LYS A 159 13.21 -24.14 19.66
CA LYS A 159 14.59 -24.45 19.22
C LYS A 159 15.63 -24.23 20.32
N SER A 160 15.41 -23.22 21.18
CA SER A 160 16.35 -22.87 22.25
C SER A 160 16.02 -23.55 23.58
N LYS A 161 17.05 -23.87 24.38
CA LYS A 161 16.88 -24.35 25.76
C LYS A 161 16.11 -23.34 26.61
N LYS A 162 16.37 -22.04 26.43
CA LYS A 162 15.67 -20.96 27.14
C LYS A 162 14.15 -20.99 26.86
N GLN A 163 13.76 -21.16 25.59
CA GLN A 163 12.35 -21.27 25.21
C GLN A 163 11.66 -22.50 25.82
N LEU A 164 12.39 -23.62 25.93
CA LEU A 164 11.90 -24.83 26.59
C LEU A 164 11.69 -24.60 28.09
N GLN A 165 12.63 -23.93 28.75
CA GLN A 165 12.52 -23.60 30.17
C GLN A 165 11.36 -22.63 30.45
N GLU A 166 11.23 -21.56 29.67
CA GLU A 166 10.11 -20.62 29.78
C GLU A 166 8.75 -21.31 29.57
N THR A 167 8.67 -22.23 28.60
CA THR A 167 7.44 -23.00 28.34
C THR A 167 7.14 -23.99 29.47
N ALA A 168 8.17 -24.65 30.01
CA ALA A 168 8.02 -25.55 31.15
C ALA A 168 7.53 -24.81 32.40
N MET A 169 8.10 -23.63 32.69
CA MET A 169 7.64 -22.77 33.79
C MET A 169 6.18 -22.35 33.61
N LYS A 170 5.78 -21.93 32.40
CA LYS A 170 4.37 -21.58 32.10
C LYS A 170 3.40 -22.74 32.30
N LEU A 171 3.84 -23.97 32.03
CA LEU A 171 3.05 -25.19 32.25
C LEU A 171 3.14 -25.74 33.68
N GLY A 172 3.92 -25.10 34.57
CA GLY A 172 4.12 -25.55 35.95
C GLY A 172 4.92 -26.86 36.06
N ILE A 173 5.87 -27.11 35.15
CA ILE A 173 6.71 -28.31 35.10
C ILE A 173 8.16 -27.92 35.40
N SER A 174 8.93 -28.82 36.03
CA SER A 174 10.37 -28.63 36.26
C SER A 174 11.13 -28.36 34.95
N ASP A 175 11.91 -27.27 34.96
CA ASP A 175 12.75 -26.77 33.88
C ASP A 175 14.22 -27.22 33.97
N GLU A 176 14.53 -28.09 34.94
CA GLU A 176 15.88 -28.59 35.19
C GLU A 176 16.27 -29.73 34.26
N GLY A 177 17.55 -29.75 33.84
CA GLY A 177 18.17 -30.84 33.08
C GLY A 177 18.53 -30.51 31.63
N THR A 178 18.63 -31.55 30.80
CA THR A 178 18.97 -31.45 29.38
C THR A 178 17.76 -31.02 28.54
N ALA A 179 17.99 -30.40 27.38
CA ALA A 179 16.91 -29.93 26.51
C ALA A 179 15.96 -31.05 26.07
N GLU A 180 16.47 -32.26 25.86
CA GLU A 180 15.66 -33.45 25.52
C GLU A 180 14.78 -33.90 26.68
N ALA A 181 15.29 -33.87 27.91
CA ALA A 181 14.50 -34.21 29.09
C ALA A 181 13.32 -33.22 29.26
N ILE A 182 13.57 -31.92 29.11
CA ILE A 182 12.53 -30.89 29.18
C ILE A 182 11.49 -31.08 28.06
N ARG A 183 11.92 -31.36 26.82
CA ARG A 183 11.01 -31.65 25.70
C ARG A 183 10.11 -32.85 25.99
N LYS A 184 10.66 -33.95 26.50
CA LYS A 184 9.89 -35.15 26.86
C LYS A 184 8.85 -34.85 27.95
N ARG A 185 9.22 -34.08 28.97
CA ARG A 185 8.27 -33.67 30.03
C ARG A 185 7.14 -32.79 29.49
N ILE A 186 7.47 -31.79 28.67
CA ILE A 186 6.46 -30.94 28.03
C ILE A 186 5.52 -31.79 27.18
N GLN A 187 6.04 -32.68 26.34
CA GLN A 187 5.23 -33.55 25.49
C GLN A 187 4.31 -34.45 26.34
N CYS A 188 4.84 -35.10 27.38
CA CYS A 188 4.04 -35.94 28.27
C CYS A 188 2.91 -35.16 28.96
N LYS A 189 3.16 -33.92 29.41
CA LYS A 189 2.11 -33.07 29.99
C LYS A 189 1.06 -32.66 28.97
N LEU A 190 1.46 -32.31 27.75
CA LEU A 190 0.53 -32.02 26.66
C LEU A 190 -0.32 -33.24 26.31
N ASP A 191 0.26 -34.44 26.30
CA ASP A 191 -0.51 -35.67 26.02
C ASP A 191 -1.54 -35.94 27.14
N GLN A 192 -1.17 -35.77 28.42
CA GLN A 192 -2.11 -35.87 29.54
C GLN A 192 -3.26 -34.85 29.46
N ILE A 193 -2.96 -33.60 29.10
CA ILE A 193 -3.99 -32.56 28.94
C ILE A 193 -4.89 -32.90 27.75
N LEU A 194 -4.35 -33.48 26.69
CA LEU A 194 -5.13 -33.86 25.52
C LEU A 194 -6.13 -34.98 25.84
N GLU A 195 -5.72 -35.98 26.61
CA GLU A 195 -6.58 -37.08 27.06
C GLU A 195 -7.76 -36.59 27.90
N SER A 196 -7.57 -35.52 28.68
CA SER A 196 -8.62 -34.94 29.52
C SER A 196 -9.63 -34.06 28.76
N ARG A 197 -9.41 -33.80 27.45
CA ARG A 197 -10.18 -32.82 26.68
C ARG A 197 -11.02 -33.43 25.58
N PRO A 198 -12.21 -32.84 25.31
CA PRO A 198 -13.06 -33.29 24.22
C PRO A 198 -12.49 -32.93 22.83
N SER A 199 -11.79 -31.79 22.71
CA SER A 199 -11.20 -31.32 21.45
C SER A 199 -10.08 -30.31 21.69
N LYS A 200 -9.12 -30.24 20.77
CA LYS A 200 -8.03 -29.23 20.77
C LYS A 200 -8.51 -27.83 20.39
N GLU A 201 -9.55 -27.76 19.56
CA GLU A 201 -10.04 -26.49 19.00
C GLU A 201 -11.13 -25.84 19.87
N LEU A 202 -11.72 -26.59 20.83
CA LEU A 202 -12.78 -26.08 21.70
C LEU A 202 -12.22 -25.52 23.00
N LEU A 203 -12.82 -24.43 23.47
CA LEU A 203 -12.59 -23.88 24.79
C LEU A 203 -13.05 -24.88 25.85
N ASN A 204 -12.14 -25.28 26.74
CA ASN A 204 -12.43 -26.24 27.78
C ASN A 204 -12.97 -25.52 29.02
N LEU A 205 -14.28 -25.55 29.21
CA LEU A 205 -14.95 -24.89 30.33
C LEU A 205 -15.06 -25.84 31.52
N ASP A 206 -14.83 -25.30 32.72
CA ASP A 206 -15.04 -26.02 33.98
C ASP A 206 -16.52 -26.28 34.31
N ARG A 207 -17.41 -25.45 33.75
CA ARG A 207 -18.87 -25.60 33.81
C ARG A 207 -19.44 -25.73 32.41
N LYS A 208 -20.35 -26.70 32.21
CA LYS A 208 -21.12 -26.80 30.97
C LYS A 208 -22.13 -25.66 30.90
N ILE A 209 -22.01 -24.83 29.87
CA ILE A 209 -22.94 -23.75 29.53
C ILE A 209 -23.30 -23.82 28.04
N LYS A 210 -24.39 -23.18 27.63
CA LYS A 210 -24.75 -23.02 26.22
C LYS A 210 -24.62 -21.56 25.80
N PRO A 211 -23.42 -21.12 25.37
CA PRO A 211 -23.19 -19.73 25.04
C PRO A 211 -23.94 -19.34 23.76
N CYS A 212 -24.37 -18.07 23.68
CA CYS A 212 -25.10 -17.50 22.56
C CYS A 212 -24.35 -16.30 21.95
N ILE A 213 -24.09 -15.27 22.75
CA ILE A 213 -23.35 -14.06 22.36
C ILE A 213 -22.05 -13.98 23.15
N LEU A 214 -20.97 -13.51 22.50
CA LEU A 214 -19.66 -13.31 23.09
C LEU A 214 -19.24 -11.84 22.96
N THR A 215 -18.50 -11.35 23.94
CA THR A 215 -17.77 -10.09 23.83
C THR A 215 -16.47 -10.17 24.64
N THR A 216 -15.40 -9.59 24.11
CA THR A 216 -14.10 -9.56 24.78
C THR A 216 -14.04 -8.38 25.73
N ALA A 217 -13.65 -8.65 26.98
CA ALA A 217 -13.45 -7.61 28.00
C ALA A 217 -11.97 -7.27 28.17
N ALA A 218 -11.12 -8.30 28.17
CA ALA A 218 -9.67 -8.18 28.25
C ALA A 218 -9.02 -9.35 27.51
N ASN A 219 -7.69 -9.33 27.42
CA ASN A 219 -6.91 -10.38 26.75
C ASN A 219 -7.17 -11.80 27.31
N ASP A 220 -7.49 -11.89 28.60
CA ASP A 220 -7.76 -13.12 29.34
C ASP A 220 -9.21 -13.21 29.85
N LEU A 221 -10.12 -12.35 29.35
CA LEU A 221 -11.47 -12.24 29.88
C LEU A 221 -12.51 -12.09 28.77
N LEU A 222 -13.48 -13.01 28.76
CA LEU A 222 -14.64 -12.95 27.88
C LEU A 222 -15.92 -12.82 28.71
N PHE A 223 -16.90 -12.09 28.20
CA PHE A 223 -18.29 -12.23 28.64
C PHE A 223 -19.06 -13.06 27.63
N CYS A 224 -19.94 -13.92 28.13
CA CYS A 224 -20.85 -14.68 27.30
C CYS A 224 -22.27 -14.64 27.87
N SER A 225 -23.25 -14.71 26.98
CA SER A 225 -24.65 -14.84 27.35
C SER A 225 -25.13 -16.28 27.13
N SER A 226 -26.07 -16.74 27.95
CA SER A 226 -26.77 -18.02 27.78
C SER A 226 -28.26 -17.77 27.84
N ASP A 227 -28.93 -17.83 26.69
CA ASP A 227 -30.38 -17.65 26.61
C ASP A 227 -31.12 -18.82 27.28
N GLN A 228 -30.54 -20.02 27.28
CA GLN A 228 -31.12 -21.17 27.98
C GLN A 228 -31.10 -20.97 29.49
N ASP A 229 -29.99 -20.49 30.05
CA ASP A 229 -29.84 -20.27 31.48
C ASP A 229 -30.35 -18.88 31.91
N ARG A 230 -30.75 -18.04 30.96
CA ARG A 230 -31.10 -16.62 31.13
C ARG A 230 -30.08 -15.89 31.98
N THR A 231 -28.80 -16.07 31.68
CA THR A 231 -27.70 -15.60 32.52
C THR A 231 -26.51 -15.11 31.69
N ILE A 232 -25.86 -14.05 32.17
CA ILE A 232 -24.58 -13.54 31.67
C ILE A 232 -23.47 -14.12 32.54
N TYR A 233 -22.51 -14.75 31.88
CA TYR A 233 -21.32 -15.31 32.50
C TYR A 233 -20.07 -14.55 32.10
N GLN A 234 -19.11 -14.55 33.00
CA GLN A 234 -17.72 -14.18 32.76
C GLN A 234 -16.92 -15.47 32.59
N ILE A 235 -16.03 -15.51 31.61
CA ILE A 235 -15.11 -16.62 31.38
C ILE A 235 -13.70 -16.07 31.50
N GLN A 236 -13.00 -16.49 32.56
CA GLN A 236 -11.58 -16.20 32.71
C GLN A 236 -10.77 -17.23 31.93
N LEU A 237 -10.05 -16.77 30.92
CA LEU A 237 -9.25 -17.59 30.02
C LEU A 237 -7.89 -17.89 30.64
N LYS A 238 -7.48 -19.15 30.56
CA LYS A 238 -6.14 -19.60 30.91
C LYS A 238 -5.59 -20.50 29.82
N GLU A 239 -4.37 -20.19 29.37
CA GLU A 239 -3.66 -21.08 28.46
C GLU A 239 -3.11 -22.29 29.22
N ASP A 240 -3.36 -23.48 28.68
CA ASP A 240 -2.90 -24.76 29.25
C ASP A 240 -1.86 -25.47 28.36
N GLY A 241 -1.39 -24.79 27.31
CA GLY A 241 -0.40 -25.30 26.38
C GLY A 241 -0.96 -26.03 25.15
N ILE A 242 -2.21 -26.50 25.15
CA ILE A 242 -2.83 -27.04 23.92
C ILE A 242 -3.82 -26.04 23.33
N GLY A 243 -4.57 -25.37 24.18
CA GLY A 243 -5.58 -24.40 23.82
C GLY A 243 -5.90 -23.51 25.01
N PHE A 244 -7.19 -23.27 25.23
CA PHE A 244 -7.68 -22.43 26.31
C PHE A 244 -8.59 -23.22 27.26
N ALA A 245 -8.34 -23.09 28.55
CA ALA A 245 -9.28 -23.46 29.60
C ALA A 245 -10.02 -22.19 30.06
N GLY A 246 -11.29 -22.32 30.40
CA GLY A 246 -12.12 -21.21 30.87
C GLY A 246 -12.74 -21.52 32.21
N ASN A 247 -12.55 -20.65 33.20
CA ASN A 247 -13.30 -20.67 34.46
C ASN A 247 -14.56 -19.82 34.30
N VAL A 248 -15.73 -20.43 34.47
CA VAL A 248 -17.03 -19.78 34.24
C VAL A 248 -17.61 -19.25 35.55
N ILE A 249 -17.84 -17.94 35.61
CA ILE A 249 -18.39 -17.22 36.75
C ILE A 249 -19.73 -16.60 36.34
N GLU A 250 -20.77 -16.80 37.14
CA GLU A 250 -22.08 -16.17 36.93
C GLU A 250 -22.05 -14.71 37.41
N ILE A 251 -22.40 -13.78 36.53
CA ILE A 251 -22.36 -12.33 36.82
C ILE A 251 -23.75 -11.80 37.10
N LYS A 252 -24.70 -12.05 36.19
CA LYS A 252 -26.03 -11.46 36.26
C LYS A 252 -27.06 -12.30 35.53
N LYS A 253 -28.19 -12.56 36.16
CA LYS A 253 -29.37 -13.13 35.48
C LYS A 253 -30.06 -12.06 34.63
N TYR A 254 -30.67 -12.50 33.54
CA TYR A 254 -31.46 -11.63 32.67
C TYR A 254 -32.59 -11.00 33.49
N HIS A 255 -33.01 -9.80 33.11
CA HIS A 255 -34.26 -9.23 33.58
C HIS A 255 -35.44 -10.09 33.12
N ASP A 256 -36.56 -10.11 33.85
CA ASP A 256 -37.72 -10.96 33.56
C ASP A 256 -38.26 -10.75 32.13
N ASP A 257 -38.22 -9.52 31.64
CA ASP A 257 -38.65 -9.15 30.27
C ASP A 257 -37.62 -9.46 29.16
N CYS A 258 -36.41 -9.94 29.51
CA CYS A 258 -35.34 -10.21 28.56
C CYS A 258 -35.27 -11.70 28.23
N TYR A 259 -35.60 -12.07 26.99
CA TYR A 259 -35.57 -13.46 26.53
C TYR A 259 -34.31 -13.80 25.73
N HIS A 260 -33.85 -12.86 24.91
CA HIS A 260 -32.69 -13.05 24.04
C HIS A 260 -31.78 -11.84 24.10
N ILE A 261 -30.50 -12.08 24.38
CA ILE A 261 -29.46 -11.06 24.18
C ILE A 261 -29.03 -11.11 22.72
N LEU A 262 -29.01 -9.96 22.05
CA LEU A 262 -28.68 -9.85 20.64
C LEU A 262 -27.20 -9.51 20.43
N SER A 263 -26.64 -8.65 21.27
CA SER A 263 -25.24 -8.22 21.18
C SER A 263 -24.79 -7.62 22.52
N MET A 264 -23.48 -7.69 22.79
CA MET A 264 -22.84 -7.13 23.97
C MET A 264 -21.55 -6.42 23.58
N CYS A 265 -21.24 -5.30 24.24
CA CYS A 265 -19.94 -4.65 24.11
C CYS A 265 -19.51 -3.99 25.41
N LEU A 266 -18.20 -3.97 25.68
CA LEU A 266 -17.63 -3.29 26.83
C LEU A 266 -17.13 -1.90 26.43
N LYS A 267 -17.46 -0.88 27.23
CA LYS A 267 -16.91 0.46 27.06
C LYS A 267 -16.84 1.19 28.40
N ASN A 268 -15.68 1.74 28.75
CA ASN A 268 -15.45 2.49 30.00
C ASN A 268 -15.93 1.71 31.23
N ASP A 269 -15.58 0.42 31.32
CA ASP A 269 -16.01 -0.52 32.38
C ASP A 269 -17.52 -0.78 32.50
N LEU A 270 -18.31 -0.27 31.55
CA LEU A 270 -19.74 -0.54 31.43
C LEU A 270 -19.98 -1.59 30.35
N LEU A 271 -20.66 -2.68 30.73
CA LEU A 271 -21.08 -3.72 29.79
C LEU A 271 -22.42 -3.34 29.20
N TYR A 272 -22.42 -2.86 27.95
CA TYR A 272 -23.63 -2.58 27.20
C TYR A 272 -24.21 -3.87 26.62
N ILE A 273 -25.53 -3.99 26.70
CA ILE A 273 -26.28 -5.17 26.29
C ILE A 273 -27.47 -4.70 25.48
N SER A 274 -27.58 -5.19 24.24
CA SER A 274 -28.81 -5.11 23.48
C SER A 274 -29.60 -6.40 23.63
N TRP A 275 -30.91 -6.26 23.87
CA TRP A 275 -31.77 -7.43 24.02
C TRP A 275 -33.08 -7.26 23.28
N LYS A 276 -33.71 -8.41 23.04
CA LYS A 276 -35.08 -8.53 22.57
C LYS A 276 -35.98 -8.91 23.76
N GLY A 277 -37.02 -8.10 23.98
CA GLY A 277 -38.06 -8.41 24.95
C GLY A 277 -39.33 -8.93 24.27
N GLU A 278 -40.43 -8.94 25.03
CA GLU A 278 -41.75 -9.39 24.54
C GLU A 278 -42.21 -8.60 23.29
N GLU A 279 -42.85 -9.29 22.34
CA GLU A 279 -43.22 -8.71 21.05
C GLU A 279 -44.06 -7.43 21.21
N GLY A 280 -43.56 -6.34 20.62
CA GLY A 280 -44.26 -5.06 20.56
C GLY A 280 -44.10 -4.14 21.78
N ARG A 281 -43.52 -4.59 22.91
CA ARG A 281 -43.38 -3.75 24.12
C ARG A 281 -42.02 -3.82 24.83
N GLY A 282 -41.22 -4.86 24.59
CA GLY A 282 -39.93 -5.05 25.25
C GLY A 282 -38.72 -4.86 24.32
N GLY A 283 -37.56 -4.58 24.92
CA GLY A 283 -36.29 -4.47 24.19
C GLY A 283 -35.65 -3.10 24.27
N GLY A 284 -34.37 -3.05 23.91
CA GLY A 284 -33.58 -1.84 23.94
C GLY A 284 -32.14 -2.12 24.33
N VAL A 285 -31.48 -1.07 24.80
CA VAL A 285 -30.10 -1.15 25.28
C VAL A 285 -30.05 -0.74 26.75
N VAL A 286 -29.31 -1.53 27.52
CA VAL A 286 -28.93 -1.21 28.89
C VAL A 286 -27.42 -1.28 29.03
N PHE A 287 -26.89 -0.71 30.10
CA PHE A 287 -25.54 -1.02 30.56
C PHE A 287 -25.59 -1.60 31.97
N LEU A 288 -24.69 -2.55 32.22
CA LEU A 288 -24.37 -3.07 33.53
C LEU A 288 -23.07 -2.42 34.00
N ASP A 289 -23.14 -1.68 35.10
CA ASP A 289 -21.96 -1.23 35.82
C ASP A 289 -21.35 -2.44 36.53
N LEU A 290 -20.16 -2.85 36.08
CA LEU A 290 -19.48 -4.04 36.62
C LEU A 290 -18.94 -3.83 38.04
N LEU A 291 -18.73 -2.59 38.47
CA LEU A 291 -18.26 -2.26 39.82
C LEU A 291 -19.42 -2.26 40.81
N GLN A 292 -20.55 -1.67 40.42
CA GLN A 292 -21.72 -1.51 41.30
C GLN A 292 -22.76 -2.64 41.16
N GLY A 293 -22.71 -3.41 40.07
CA GLY A 293 -23.69 -4.45 39.75
C GLY A 293 -25.08 -3.90 39.35
N LEU A 294 -25.17 -2.58 39.14
CA LEU A 294 -26.40 -1.87 38.79
C LEU A 294 -26.62 -1.89 37.27
N THR A 295 -27.85 -2.15 36.87
CA THR A 295 -28.26 -2.13 35.46
C THR A 295 -29.08 -0.87 35.20
N THR A 296 -28.63 -0.05 34.25
CA THR A 296 -29.30 1.19 33.88
C THR A 296 -29.72 1.14 32.42
N ARG A 297 -30.95 1.59 32.14
CA ARG A 297 -31.51 1.60 30.79
C ARG A 297 -31.03 2.82 30.01
N CYS A 298 -30.46 2.61 28.83
CA CYS A 298 -30.06 3.69 27.92
C CYS A 298 -31.27 4.20 27.12
N PHE A 299 -31.95 3.30 26.42
CA PHE A 299 -33.12 3.57 25.60
C PHE A 299 -33.90 2.29 25.32
N SER A 300 -35.13 2.42 24.82
CA SER A 300 -36.03 1.30 24.49
C SER A 300 -36.37 1.24 23.02
N ASN A 301 -36.71 0.05 22.55
CA ASN A 301 -37.31 -0.15 21.22
C ASN A 301 -38.68 0.55 21.13
N ASN A 302 -39.20 0.69 19.91
CA ASN A 302 -40.48 1.36 19.61
C ASN A 302 -40.57 2.80 20.16
N THR A 303 -39.44 3.49 20.25
CA THR A 303 -39.36 4.92 20.55
C THR A 303 -39.17 5.72 19.27
N ARG A 304 -39.33 7.05 19.35
CA ARG A 304 -39.07 7.95 18.22
C ARG A 304 -37.65 7.77 17.68
N ASP A 305 -36.69 7.52 18.57
CA ASP A 305 -35.27 7.50 18.24
C ASP A 305 -34.73 6.08 17.97
N CYS A 306 -35.43 5.03 18.41
CA CYS A 306 -35.06 3.64 18.13
C CYS A 306 -36.29 2.78 17.85
N SER A 307 -36.36 2.22 16.63
CA SER A 307 -37.43 1.29 16.26
C SER A 307 -37.12 -0.12 16.77
N GLU A 308 -36.01 -0.72 16.34
CA GLU A 308 -35.63 -2.06 16.80
C GLU A 308 -34.10 -2.26 16.78
N VAL A 309 -33.50 -2.30 17.97
CA VAL A 309 -32.05 -2.50 18.11
C VAL A 309 -31.62 -3.93 17.80
N HIS A 310 -30.41 -4.09 17.25
CA HIS A 310 -29.77 -5.40 17.08
C HIS A 310 -28.30 -5.39 17.54
N GLY A 311 -27.35 -5.24 16.62
CA GLY A 311 -25.92 -5.27 16.93
C GLY A 311 -25.46 -3.98 17.59
N ILE A 312 -24.56 -4.08 18.57
CA ILE A 312 -23.93 -2.93 19.24
C ILE A 312 -22.41 -3.08 19.23
N CYS A 313 -21.71 -1.96 19.19
CA CYS A 313 -20.27 -1.90 19.38
C CYS A 313 -19.86 -0.59 20.08
N PRO A 314 -18.68 -0.54 20.71
CA PRO A 314 -18.12 0.72 21.17
C PRO A 314 -17.97 1.68 19.99
N TYR A 315 -18.17 2.97 20.19
CA TYR A 315 -17.88 3.98 19.17
C TYR A 315 -17.62 5.36 19.78
N MET A 316 -16.48 5.98 19.48
CA MET A 316 -16.15 7.36 19.92
C MET A 316 -16.32 7.55 21.44
N ASP A 317 -17.28 8.37 21.89
CA ASP A 317 -17.59 8.59 23.32
C ASP A 317 -18.78 7.76 23.83
N GLY A 318 -19.42 6.96 22.97
CA GLY A 318 -20.59 6.15 23.31
C GLY A 318 -20.63 4.80 22.61
N ILE A 319 -21.79 4.36 22.14
CA ILE A 319 -21.93 3.11 21.38
C ILE A 319 -22.57 3.38 20.03
N ALA A 320 -22.18 2.61 19.02
CA ALA A 320 -22.92 2.52 17.77
C ALA A 320 -23.85 1.30 17.82
N PHE A 321 -25.03 1.42 17.21
CA PHE A 321 -25.99 0.34 17.15
C PHE A 321 -26.74 0.30 15.82
N ALA A 322 -27.17 -0.90 15.47
CA ALA A 322 -28.02 -1.16 14.32
C ALA A 322 -29.49 -1.01 14.70
N ASP A 323 -30.24 -0.21 13.95
CA ASP A 323 -31.70 -0.13 14.04
C ASP A 323 -32.31 -0.80 12.80
N LEU A 324 -32.76 -2.05 12.96
CA LEU A 324 -33.17 -2.92 11.86
C LEU A 324 -34.36 -2.39 11.09
N LYS A 325 -35.37 -1.88 11.81
CA LYS A 325 -36.62 -1.41 11.21
C LYS A 325 -36.48 -0.05 10.54
N SER A 326 -35.76 0.88 11.17
CA SER A 326 -35.50 2.18 10.54
C SER A 326 -34.41 2.13 9.46
N ARG A 327 -33.66 1.02 9.38
CA ARG A 327 -32.55 0.81 8.43
C ARG A 327 -31.41 1.79 8.57
N HIS A 328 -31.05 2.06 9.82
CA HIS A 328 -30.00 3.01 10.15
C HIS A 328 -29.01 2.44 11.15
N VAL A 329 -27.75 2.83 11.01
CA VAL A 329 -26.75 2.75 12.09
C VAL A 329 -26.81 4.08 12.83
N LYS A 330 -26.96 4.02 14.15
CA LYS A 330 -27.11 5.17 15.04
C LYS A 330 -26.04 5.13 16.12
N MET A 331 -25.75 6.28 16.71
CA MET A 331 -24.86 6.43 17.86
C MET A 331 -25.69 6.84 19.07
N TYR A 332 -25.45 6.22 20.22
CA TYR A 332 -25.90 6.69 21.52
C TYR A 332 -24.70 7.24 22.29
N ALA A 333 -24.73 8.53 22.62
CA ALA A 333 -23.69 9.19 23.41
C ALA A 333 -24.31 10.28 24.29
N ALA A 334 -23.89 10.35 25.56
CA ALA A 334 -24.37 11.33 26.54
C ALA A 334 -25.91 11.47 26.59
N GLY A 335 -26.63 10.36 26.48
CA GLY A 335 -28.10 10.33 26.53
C GLY A 335 -28.81 10.65 25.20
N ASN A 336 -28.08 11.05 24.16
CA ASN A 336 -28.65 11.41 22.86
C ASN A 336 -28.41 10.33 21.80
N ILE A 337 -29.39 10.17 20.90
CA ILE A 337 -29.29 9.25 19.76
C ILE A 337 -29.19 10.06 18.46
N THR A 338 -28.16 9.77 17.65
CA THR A 338 -27.94 10.43 16.35
C THR A 338 -27.71 9.41 15.24
N THR A 339 -28.27 9.64 14.05
CA THR A 339 -28.08 8.76 12.90
C THR A 339 -26.69 8.96 12.27
N ILE A 340 -25.98 7.86 12.04
CA ILE A 340 -24.66 7.81 11.40
C ILE A 340 -24.81 7.54 9.89
N ALA A 341 -25.51 6.45 9.54
CA ALA A 341 -25.63 5.97 8.16
C ALA A 341 -26.94 5.20 7.92
N GLY A 342 -27.36 5.09 6.65
CA GLY A 342 -28.50 4.27 6.22
C GLY A 342 -28.10 2.87 5.78
N THR A 343 -27.86 1.96 6.73
CA THR A 343 -27.58 0.53 6.50
C THR A 343 -28.03 -0.28 7.72
N VAL A 344 -28.34 -1.56 7.51
CA VAL A 344 -28.88 -2.50 8.50
C VAL A 344 -27.82 -3.56 8.78
N ALA A 345 -27.27 -3.64 9.98
CA ALA A 345 -26.10 -4.49 10.17
C ALA A 345 -25.53 -4.58 11.58
N VAL A 346 -24.88 -5.69 11.92
CA VAL A 346 -23.96 -5.77 13.07
C VAL A 346 -22.74 -4.88 12.79
N ALA A 347 -22.31 -4.12 13.80
CA ALA A 347 -21.18 -3.21 13.70
C ALA A 347 -20.00 -3.68 14.57
N ALA A 348 -18.79 -3.38 14.12
CA ALA A 348 -17.56 -3.47 14.90
C ALA A 348 -16.77 -2.17 14.72
N GLU A 349 -16.13 -1.69 15.77
CA GLU A 349 -15.29 -0.51 15.72
C GLU A 349 -13.82 -0.90 15.64
N ASN A 350 -13.06 -0.11 14.88
CA ASN A 350 -11.63 0.01 15.08
C ASN A 350 -11.26 1.50 15.09
N GLU A 351 -10.82 2.01 16.24
CA GLU A 351 -10.50 3.42 16.49
C GLU A 351 -11.67 4.38 16.20
N LYS A 352 -11.72 4.97 15.01
CA LYS A 352 -12.77 5.93 14.58
C LYS A 352 -13.60 5.40 13.42
N ASN A 353 -13.34 4.16 13.01
CA ASN A 353 -13.95 3.53 11.85
C ASN A 353 -14.97 2.49 12.31
N LEU A 354 -16.13 2.46 11.64
CA LEU A 354 -17.13 1.41 11.85
C LEU A 354 -17.12 0.47 10.66
N PHE A 355 -17.00 -0.82 10.94
CA PHE A 355 -17.22 -1.89 9.97
C PHE A 355 -18.60 -2.50 10.22
N VAL A 356 -19.33 -2.79 9.15
CA VAL A 356 -20.77 -2.98 9.21
C VAL A 356 -21.18 -4.11 8.27
N CYS A 357 -21.81 -5.17 8.80
CA CYS A 357 -22.31 -6.32 8.04
C CYS A 357 -23.73 -6.14 7.52
N ASP A 358 -23.87 -5.72 6.27
CA ASP A 358 -25.15 -5.57 5.59
C ASP A 358 -25.66 -6.93 5.06
N VAL A 359 -26.37 -7.66 5.92
CA VAL A 359 -26.90 -9.02 5.62
C VAL A 359 -27.82 -9.02 4.41
N GLN A 360 -28.60 -7.94 4.21
CA GLN A 360 -29.57 -7.87 3.13
C GLN A 360 -28.89 -7.76 1.76
N TYR A 361 -27.76 -7.04 1.69
CA TYR A 361 -26.98 -6.87 0.48
C TYR A 361 -25.81 -7.86 0.35
N GLY A 362 -25.58 -8.68 1.38
CA GLY A 362 -24.43 -9.60 1.42
C GLY A 362 -23.10 -8.85 1.35
N ALA A 363 -22.98 -7.78 2.13
CA ALA A 363 -21.84 -6.86 2.05
C ALA A 363 -21.28 -6.47 3.41
N ILE A 364 -19.99 -6.18 3.46
CA ILE A 364 -19.30 -5.54 4.57
C ILE A 364 -18.92 -4.13 4.13
N LYS A 365 -19.32 -3.15 4.93
CA LYS A 365 -19.16 -1.73 4.66
C LYS A 365 -18.25 -1.09 5.70
N LEU A 366 -17.39 -0.20 5.24
CA LEU A 366 -16.58 0.70 6.06
C LEU A 366 -17.27 2.07 6.13
N ILE A 367 -17.50 2.56 7.33
CA ILE A 367 -17.92 3.93 7.61
C ILE A 367 -16.74 4.66 8.25
N THR A 368 -16.22 5.67 7.55
CA THR A 368 -15.00 6.39 7.96
C THR A 368 -15.08 7.89 7.65
N GLY A 369 -14.35 8.69 8.41
CA GLY A 369 -14.17 10.12 8.14
C GLY A 369 -13.12 10.37 7.05
N LEU A 370 -13.07 11.60 6.54
CA LEU A 370 -12.13 11.99 5.46
C LEU A 370 -11.01 12.92 5.91
N GLU A 371 -10.93 13.28 7.19
CA GLU A 371 -9.99 14.27 7.71
C GLU A 371 -8.54 13.97 7.28
N GLY A 372 -8.03 12.77 7.59
CA GLY A 372 -6.69 12.34 7.18
C GLY A 372 -6.48 12.35 5.67
N THR A 373 -7.50 11.97 4.89
CA THR A 373 -7.44 12.02 3.42
C THR A 373 -7.33 13.47 2.92
N THR A 374 -8.09 14.40 3.50
CA THR A 374 -8.04 15.81 3.10
C THR A 374 -6.71 16.47 3.45
N LEU A 375 -6.12 16.13 4.60
CA LEU A 375 -4.79 16.60 5.00
C LEU A 375 -3.71 16.07 4.05
N PHE A 376 -3.75 14.77 3.75
CA PHE A 376 -2.82 14.15 2.81
C PHE A 376 -2.91 14.77 1.40
N LEU A 377 -4.12 14.94 0.87
CA LEU A 377 -4.32 15.57 -0.44
C LEU A 377 -3.88 17.03 -0.45
N SER A 378 -4.08 17.76 0.66
CA SER A 378 -3.60 19.15 0.80
C SER A 378 -2.07 19.21 0.78
N CYS A 379 -1.39 18.31 1.50
CA CYS A 379 0.06 18.17 1.48
C CYS A 379 0.56 17.82 0.06
N LEU A 380 -0.10 16.88 -0.61
CA LEU A 380 0.25 16.52 -1.99
C LEU A 380 0.11 17.70 -2.95
N ASN A 381 -0.95 18.50 -2.81
CA ASN A 381 -1.12 19.71 -3.62
C ASN A 381 0.01 20.72 -3.39
N LYS A 382 0.39 20.98 -2.13
CA LYS A 382 1.51 21.88 -1.79
C LYS A 382 2.82 21.42 -2.46
N LEU A 383 3.12 20.13 -2.41
CA LEU A 383 4.33 19.59 -3.04
C LEU A 383 4.36 19.84 -4.55
N TYR A 384 3.24 19.68 -5.25
CA TYR A 384 3.17 19.93 -6.70
C TYR A 384 3.20 21.43 -7.02
N LEU A 385 2.56 22.26 -6.20
CA LEU A 385 2.56 23.73 -6.34
C LEU A 385 3.94 24.33 -6.13
N ALA A 386 4.76 23.78 -5.23
CA ALA A 386 6.13 24.21 -4.97
C ALA A 386 6.99 24.22 -6.25
N PHE A 387 6.71 23.35 -7.21
CA PHE A 387 7.44 23.29 -8.49
C PHE A 387 6.64 23.90 -9.67
N GLY A 388 5.53 24.58 -9.39
CA GLY A 388 4.68 25.18 -10.41
C GLY A 388 4.00 24.17 -11.34
N VAL A 389 3.87 22.91 -10.89
CA VAL A 389 3.23 21.84 -11.66
C VAL A 389 1.72 22.06 -11.60
N LYS A 390 1.09 22.25 -12.77
CA LYS A 390 -0.31 22.64 -12.87
C LYS A 390 -1.00 22.01 -14.07
N SER A 391 -2.33 21.95 -14.02
CA SER A 391 -3.14 21.57 -15.18
C SER A 391 -3.09 22.68 -16.24
N LYS A 392 -3.07 22.30 -17.53
CA LYS A 392 -2.96 23.21 -18.70
C LYS A 392 -3.92 24.42 -18.68
N LYS A 393 -5.02 24.36 -17.94
CA LYS A 393 -6.08 25.38 -17.91
C LYS A 393 -5.89 26.49 -16.87
N ASN A 394 -4.95 26.37 -15.93
CA ASN A 394 -4.79 27.34 -14.83
C ASN A 394 -3.48 28.15 -14.96
N LEU A 395 -3.61 29.46 -15.13
CA LEU A 395 -2.51 30.42 -15.05
C LEU A 395 -2.27 30.81 -13.58
N LEU A 396 -1.72 29.89 -12.78
CA LEU A 396 -1.19 30.27 -11.46
C LEU A 396 0.09 31.10 -11.59
N PRO A 397 0.31 32.08 -10.68
CA PRO A 397 1.57 32.82 -10.58
C PRO A 397 2.75 31.88 -10.41
N GLN A 398 3.91 32.29 -10.93
CA GLN A 398 5.15 31.55 -10.73
C GLN A 398 5.57 31.65 -9.26
N GLN A 399 5.75 30.51 -8.60
CA GLN A 399 6.20 30.48 -7.21
C GLN A 399 7.66 30.88 -7.09
N THR A 400 7.96 31.62 -6.03
CA THR A 400 9.33 31.98 -5.68
C THR A 400 10.04 30.80 -5.00
N PRO A 401 11.38 30.69 -5.11
CA PRO A 401 12.12 29.66 -4.38
C PRO A 401 11.86 29.65 -2.86
N ALA A 402 11.68 30.82 -2.25
CA ALA A 402 11.39 30.93 -0.81
C ALA A 402 10.02 30.34 -0.44
N GLU A 403 8.96 30.65 -1.21
CA GLU A 403 7.63 30.06 -0.99
C GLU A 403 7.63 28.54 -1.17
N SER A 404 8.38 28.05 -2.16
CA SER A 404 8.49 26.62 -2.43
C SER A 404 9.25 25.87 -1.34
N ILE A 405 10.31 26.46 -0.77
CA ILE A 405 11.02 25.89 0.39
C ILE A 405 10.04 25.72 1.56
N LEU A 406 9.29 26.77 1.91
CA LEU A 406 8.29 26.72 2.99
C LEU A 406 7.23 25.63 2.75
N GLN A 407 6.74 25.49 1.51
CA GLN A 407 5.77 24.43 1.19
C GLN A 407 6.35 23.03 1.33
N ILE A 408 7.62 22.82 0.95
CA ILE A 408 8.29 21.53 1.11
C ILE A 408 8.53 21.26 2.60
N GLU A 409 8.90 22.26 3.40
CA GLU A 409 9.06 22.15 4.86
C GLU A 409 7.76 21.68 5.54
N GLU A 410 6.63 22.32 5.24
CA GLU A 410 5.33 21.91 5.76
C GLU A 410 4.97 20.46 5.36
N CYS A 411 5.40 20.02 4.17
CA CYS A 411 5.22 18.64 3.74
C CYS A 411 6.11 17.67 4.53
N ILE A 412 7.37 18.04 4.78
CA ILE A 412 8.31 17.28 5.62
C ILE A 412 7.76 17.13 7.04
N GLU A 413 7.24 18.19 7.63
CA GLU A 413 6.62 18.16 8.96
C GLU A 413 5.43 17.21 9.01
N PHE A 414 4.50 17.34 8.06
CA PHE A 414 3.33 16.47 7.96
C PHE A 414 3.71 14.98 7.80
N LEU A 415 4.66 14.68 6.91
CA LEU A 415 5.12 13.32 6.66
C LEU A 415 5.87 12.75 7.87
N SER A 416 6.72 13.54 8.52
CA SER A 416 7.45 13.14 9.73
C SER A 416 6.50 12.79 10.87
N LYS A 417 5.46 13.61 11.07
CA LYS A 417 4.42 13.34 12.06
C LYS A 417 3.71 12.03 11.76
N THR A 418 3.28 11.83 10.51
CA THR A 418 2.58 10.60 10.09
C THR A 418 3.46 9.35 10.28
N ILE A 419 4.75 9.43 9.98
CA ILE A 419 5.70 8.33 10.22
C ILE A 419 5.83 8.03 11.71
N SER A 420 5.99 9.06 12.54
CA SER A 420 6.10 8.91 14.00
C SER A 420 4.84 8.30 14.61
N ASP A 421 3.66 8.76 14.19
CA ASP A 421 2.36 8.25 14.65
C ASP A 421 2.22 6.75 14.31
N VAL A 422 2.55 6.35 13.08
CA VAL A 422 2.50 4.93 12.64
C VAL A 422 3.55 4.08 13.35
N LYS A 423 4.77 4.60 13.57
CA LYS A 423 5.79 3.88 14.34
C LYS A 423 5.36 3.65 15.78
N ALA A 424 4.76 4.66 16.42
CA ALA A 424 4.23 4.53 17.77
C ALA A 424 3.06 3.54 17.82
N LEU A 425 2.14 3.63 16.87
CA LEU A 425 0.94 2.79 16.78
C LEU A 425 1.27 1.30 16.61
N HIS A 426 2.30 0.98 15.82
CA HIS A 426 2.72 -0.39 15.55
C HIS A 426 3.94 -0.83 16.37
N SER A 427 4.42 0.00 17.31
CA SER A 427 5.66 -0.22 18.06
C SER A 427 6.85 -0.62 17.17
N LEU A 428 7.01 0.10 16.05
CA LEU A 428 8.05 -0.19 15.05
C LEU A 428 9.35 0.53 15.40
N GLU A 429 10.40 -0.25 15.64
CA GLU A 429 11.78 0.27 15.77
C GLU A 429 12.47 0.48 14.42
N ARG A 430 11.99 -0.19 13.37
CA ARG A 430 12.54 -0.12 12.02
C ARG A 430 12.01 1.07 11.22
N ASN A 431 12.67 1.35 10.09
CA ASN A 431 12.17 2.28 9.08
C ASN A 431 10.84 1.80 8.47
N THR A 432 9.99 2.76 8.11
CA THR A 432 8.67 2.51 7.52
C THR A 432 8.78 2.13 6.05
N ASN A 433 7.82 1.34 5.59
CA ASN A 433 7.61 1.00 4.20
C ASN A 433 6.12 1.15 3.83
N GLY A 434 5.78 0.98 2.56
CA GLY A 434 4.40 1.18 2.09
C GLY A 434 3.35 0.23 2.69
N ALA A 435 3.75 -0.96 3.16
CA ALA A 435 2.83 -1.90 3.79
C ALA A 435 2.44 -1.49 5.21
N ASP A 436 3.21 -0.60 5.84
CA ASP A 436 2.92 -0.07 7.18
C ASP A 436 1.81 1.00 7.16
N GLY A 437 1.22 1.29 5.99
CA GLY A 437 0.14 2.28 5.86
C GLY A 437 0.63 3.74 5.81
N THR A 438 1.94 3.96 5.67
CA THR A 438 2.55 5.29 5.51
C THR A 438 3.61 5.27 4.41
N ILE A 439 4.25 6.41 4.15
CA ILE A 439 5.31 6.51 3.16
C ILE A 439 6.55 5.72 3.59
N SER A 440 7.34 5.27 2.60
CA SER A 440 8.62 4.63 2.88
C SER A 440 9.68 5.65 3.29
N GLN A 441 10.72 5.17 3.98
CA GLN A 441 11.90 5.97 4.29
C GLN A 441 12.52 6.63 3.05
N GLN A 442 12.58 5.92 1.92
CA GLN A 442 13.13 6.47 0.68
C GLN A 442 12.28 7.64 0.14
N THR A 443 10.96 7.60 0.35
CA THR A 443 10.08 8.71 -0.03
C THR A 443 10.38 9.92 0.84
N MET A 444 10.57 9.72 2.15
CA MET A 444 10.93 10.79 3.08
C MET A 444 12.28 11.43 2.72
N GLU A 445 13.31 10.60 2.47
CA GLU A 445 14.63 11.05 2.04
C GLU A 445 14.57 11.82 0.73
N SER A 446 13.71 11.41 -0.21
CA SER A 446 13.51 12.13 -1.47
C SER A 446 12.93 13.53 -1.25
N VAL A 447 11.97 13.69 -0.33
CA VAL A 447 11.40 15.00 0.01
C VAL A 447 12.42 15.90 0.74
N GLN A 448 13.21 15.32 1.64
CA GLN A 448 14.32 16.04 2.30
C GLN A 448 15.42 16.47 1.32
N MET A 449 15.71 15.63 0.32
CA MET A 449 16.64 15.96 -0.75
C MET A 449 16.12 17.11 -1.61
N MET A 450 14.82 17.14 -1.91
CA MET A 450 14.18 18.27 -2.60
C MET A 450 14.36 19.58 -1.82
N HIS A 451 14.12 19.55 -0.50
CA HIS A 451 14.32 20.72 0.38
C HIS A 451 15.79 21.19 0.40
N SER A 452 16.73 20.26 0.64
CA SER A 452 18.15 20.58 0.74
C SER A 452 18.71 21.14 -0.57
N SER A 453 18.29 20.56 -1.70
CA SER A 453 18.69 21.00 -3.03
C SER A 453 18.12 22.39 -3.37
N MET A 454 16.88 22.66 -2.96
CA MET A 454 16.24 23.95 -3.15
C MET A 454 16.93 25.05 -2.33
N SER A 455 17.25 24.78 -1.07
CA SER A 455 18.00 25.70 -0.21
C SER A 455 19.38 26.00 -0.80
N SER A 456 20.10 24.96 -1.21
CA SER A 456 21.40 25.09 -1.87
C SER A 456 21.33 25.91 -3.16
N LEU A 457 20.27 25.75 -3.96
CA LEU A 457 20.07 26.54 -5.17
C LEU A 457 19.91 28.02 -4.86
N VAL A 458 19.14 28.37 -3.83
CA VAL A 458 18.95 29.76 -3.38
C VAL A 458 20.27 30.34 -2.86
N ASP A 459 21.03 29.60 -2.08
CA ASP A 459 22.32 30.04 -1.55
C ASP A 459 23.35 30.27 -2.68
N VAL A 460 23.44 29.34 -3.63
CA VAL A 460 24.36 29.46 -4.77
C VAL A 460 23.96 30.62 -5.66
N THR A 461 22.67 30.75 -6.00
CA THR A 461 22.20 31.83 -6.88
C THR A 461 22.34 33.20 -6.23
N SER A 462 22.03 33.34 -4.93
CA SER A 462 22.23 34.59 -4.20
C SER A 462 23.71 34.98 -4.08
N THR A 463 24.61 34.00 -3.89
CA THR A 463 26.06 34.26 -3.80
C THR A 463 26.66 34.63 -5.16
N THR A 464 26.24 33.95 -6.24
CA THR A 464 26.83 34.12 -7.57
C THR A 464 26.20 35.26 -8.37
N ASN A 465 24.89 35.47 -8.25
CA ASN A 465 24.17 36.56 -8.90
C ASN A 465 22.89 36.93 -8.11
N PRO A 466 22.97 37.91 -7.19
CA PRO A 466 21.83 38.36 -6.38
C PRO A 466 20.61 38.84 -7.18
N SER A 467 20.80 39.26 -8.45
CA SER A 467 19.72 39.73 -9.32
C SER A 467 18.96 38.59 -10.01
N TYR A 468 19.51 37.37 -9.99
CA TYR A 468 18.94 36.22 -10.67
C TYR A 468 17.78 35.61 -9.87
N LYS A 469 16.62 35.50 -10.51
CA LYS A 469 15.45 34.81 -9.94
C LYS A 469 15.35 33.42 -10.55
N ALA A 470 15.68 32.39 -9.77
CA ALA A 470 15.61 31.00 -10.23
C ALA A 470 14.17 30.64 -10.66
N ASN A 471 14.03 30.11 -11.87
CA ASN A 471 12.76 29.60 -12.36
C ASN A 471 12.61 28.12 -12.01
N LEU A 472 11.78 27.80 -11.02
CA LEU A 472 11.62 26.43 -10.53
C LEU A 472 11.11 25.43 -11.58
N LYS A 473 10.48 25.91 -12.66
CA LYS A 473 10.11 25.03 -13.79
C LYS A 473 11.34 24.40 -14.46
N SER A 474 12.52 25.03 -14.37
CA SER A 474 13.76 24.45 -14.91
C SER A 474 14.22 23.21 -14.14
N CYS A 475 13.73 23.00 -12.92
CA CYS A 475 14.04 21.85 -12.08
C CYS A 475 13.19 20.62 -12.43
N LEU A 476 12.19 20.75 -13.31
CA LEU A 476 11.36 19.64 -13.72
C LEU A 476 12.15 18.65 -14.58
N THR A 477 11.98 17.35 -14.31
CA THR A 477 12.69 16.26 -14.98
C THR A 477 12.66 16.38 -16.50
N THR A 478 11.55 16.82 -17.09
CA THR A 478 11.43 16.98 -18.54
C THR A 478 12.36 18.05 -19.11
N VAL A 479 12.63 19.14 -18.37
CA VAL A 479 13.56 20.20 -18.79
C VAL A 479 15.00 19.71 -18.63
N VAL A 480 15.28 19.04 -17.51
CA VAL A 480 16.58 18.44 -17.21
C VAL A 480 16.92 17.35 -18.24
N GLU A 481 16.01 16.42 -18.51
CA GLU A 481 16.18 15.37 -19.52
C GLU A 481 16.36 15.94 -20.92
N ASN A 482 15.65 17.00 -21.30
CA ASN A 482 15.85 17.65 -22.59
C ASN A 482 17.26 18.26 -22.70
N LEU A 483 17.70 19.00 -21.68
CA LEU A 483 19.07 19.53 -21.59
C LEU A 483 20.12 18.43 -21.70
N HIS A 484 19.95 17.32 -20.97
CA HIS A 484 20.90 16.20 -21.00
C HIS A 484 20.79 15.33 -22.27
N SER A 485 19.63 15.26 -22.93
CA SER A 485 19.45 14.50 -24.18
C SER A 485 20.41 14.96 -25.27
N LEU A 486 20.71 16.26 -25.31
CA LEU A 486 21.66 16.88 -26.21
C LEU A 486 23.11 16.42 -26.01
N SER A 487 23.47 16.03 -24.78
CA SER A 487 24.78 15.43 -24.50
C SER A 487 24.92 14.06 -25.15
N HIS A 488 23.82 13.31 -25.23
CA HIS A 488 23.77 11.97 -25.80
C HIS A 488 23.73 11.95 -27.33
N VAL A 489 23.37 13.07 -27.97
CA VAL A 489 23.36 13.18 -29.45
C VAL A 489 24.77 13.08 -30.04
N LYS A 490 25.78 13.59 -29.33
CA LYS A 490 27.17 13.56 -29.82
C LYS A 490 27.89 12.26 -29.47
N GLN A 491 27.58 11.67 -28.32
CA GLN A 491 28.19 10.44 -27.84
C GLN A 491 27.21 9.67 -26.96
N ASP A 492 27.02 8.39 -27.22
CA ASP A 492 26.06 7.57 -26.46
C ASP A 492 26.38 7.49 -24.95
N LEU A 493 27.65 7.61 -24.55
CA LEU A 493 28.13 7.46 -23.17
C LEU A 493 29.32 8.39 -22.87
N PRO A 494 29.10 9.71 -22.63
CA PRO A 494 30.18 10.62 -22.29
C PRO A 494 30.77 10.29 -20.90
N SER A 495 32.10 10.31 -20.77
CA SER A 495 32.76 10.28 -19.46
C SER A 495 32.43 11.56 -18.67
N LYS A 496 32.57 11.56 -17.34
CA LYS A 496 32.34 12.77 -16.52
C LYS A 496 33.14 13.97 -17.03
N LEU A 497 34.41 13.75 -17.40
CA LEU A 497 35.28 14.79 -17.94
C LEU A 497 34.78 15.31 -19.31
N GLN A 498 34.36 14.39 -20.18
CA GLN A 498 33.84 14.73 -21.50
C GLN A 498 32.52 15.50 -21.39
N TYR A 499 31.62 15.03 -20.53
CA TYR A 499 30.38 15.71 -20.21
C TYR A 499 30.64 17.14 -19.68
N CYS A 500 31.58 17.31 -18.75
CA CYS A 500 31.95 18.64 -18.24
C CYS A 500 32.52 19.56 -19.34
N ARG A 501 33.35 19.03 -20.25
CA ARG A 501 33.89 19.79 -21.39
C ARG A 501 32.78 20.20 -22.37
N ASP A 502 31.85 19.30 -22.62
CA ASP A 502 30.75 19.53 -23.56
C ASP A 502 29.58 20.29 -22.94
N PHE A 503 29.52 20.42 -21.61
CA PHE A 503 28.39 21.05 -20.90
C PHE A 503 28.07 22.44 -21.41
N GLY A 504 29.11 23.27 -21.66
CA GLY A 504 28.91 24.61 -22.21
C GLY A 504 28.32 24.59 -23.63
N ASN A 505 28.73 23.62 -24.47
CA ASN A 505 28.15 23.44 -25.80
C ASN A 505 26.71 22.91 -25.71
N ILE A 506 26.45 21.93 -24.85
CA ILE A 506 25.12 21.34 -24.60
C ILE A 506 24.15 22.41 -24.14
N PHE A 507 24.56 23.24 -23.18
CA PHE A 507 23.76 24.34 -22.69
C PHE A 507 23.50 25.36 -23.80
N THR A 508 24.53 25.77 -24.54
CA THR A 508 24.38 26.71 -25.66
C THR A 508 23.42 26.16 -26.73
N GLU A 509 23.55 24.89 -27.13
CA GLU A 509 22.64 24.24 -28.09
C GLU A 509 21.21 24.10 -27.54
N SER A 510 21.06 23.82 -26.25
CA SER A 510 19.75 23.80 -25.59
C SER A 510 19.10 25.16 -25.62
N VAL A 511 19.87 26.22 -25.35
CA VAL A 511 19.38 27.60 -25.40
C VAL A 511 19.04 28.00 -26.85
N LYS A 512 19.84 27.61 -27.85
CA LYS A 512 19.53 27.85 -29.27
C LYS A 512 18.17 27.28 -29.69
N ARG A 513 17.84 26.06 -29.25
CA ARG A 513 16.55 25.40 -29.54
C ARG A 513 15.33 26.12 -28.97
N ILE A 514 15.55 26.99 -27.98
CA ILE A 514 14.50 27.73 -27.29
C ILE A 514 14.50 29.23 -27.63
N THR A 515 15.55 29.72 -28.30
CA THR A 515 15.60 31.06 -28.87
C THR A 515 14.89 31.12 -30.22
N SER A 516 14.32 32.28 -30.58
CA SER A 516 13.72 32.54 -31.89
C SER A 516 14.81 32.68 -32.98
N TRP A 517 15.55 31.61 -33.24
CA TRP A 517 16.46 31.51 -34.37
C TRP A 517 15.64 31.04 -35.59
N SER A 518 15.87 31.67 -36.75
CA SER A 518 15.39 31.28 -38.09
C SER A 518 15.58 29.82 -38.55
N ALA A 519 16.14 28.93 -37.72
CA ALA A 519 16.20 27.49 -38.00
C ALA A 519 15.05 26.78 -37.26
N TYR A 520 14.01 26.38 -37.99
CA TYR A 520 12.96 25.51 -37.45
C TYR A 520 13.54 24.12 -37.21
N TYR A 521 13.83 23.77 -35.95
CA TYR A 521 14.06 22.38 -35.60
C TYR A 521 12.71 21.66 -35.63
N TYR A 522 12.50 20.84 -36.66
CA TYR A 522 11.34 19.96 -36.78
C TYR A 522 11.32 18.96 -35.62
N THR A 523 10.73 19.33 -34.51
CA THR A 523 10.20 18.36 -33.56
C THR A 523 8.80 18.02 -34.03
N LYS A 524 8.52 16.74 -34.26
CA LYS A 524 7.22 16.23 -34.71
C LYS A 524 6.10 16.89 -33.87
N ASP A 525 4.98 17.28 -34.48
CA ASP A 525 3.83 17.91 -33.78
C ASP A 525 3.32 17.10 -32.57
N SER A 526 3.64 15.81 -32.51
CA SER A 526 3.34 14.90 -31.41
C SER A 526 4.40 14.83 -30.30
N SER A 527 5.47 15.63 -30.36
CA SER A 527 6.54 15.60 -29.38
C SER A 527 6.07 16.16 -28.03
N TYR A 528 6.35 15.42 -26.95
CA TYR A 528 5.77 15.64 -25.62
C TYR A 528 6.42 16.81 -24.84
N TYR A 529 7.37 17.53 -25.45
CA TYR A 529 8.18 18.53 -24.77
C TYR A 529 7.59 19.94 -24.98
N PRO A 530 7.23 20.67 -23.92
CA PRO A 530 6.78 22.04 -24.08
C PRO A 530 7.95 22.91 -24.59
N LEU A 531 7.70 23.65 -25.67
CA LEU A 531 8.55 24.76 -26.07
C LEU A 531 8.45 25.84 -24.98
N PRO A 532 9.57 26.35 -24.43
CA PRO A 532 9.50 27.39 -23.41
C PRO A 532 9.01 28.72 -23.99
N ASP A 533 8.19 29.42 -23.22
CA ASP A 533 7.44 30.63 -23.63
C ASP A 533 8.32 31.88 -23.89
N SER A 534 9.60 31.85 -23.50
CA SER A 534 10.51 33.01 -23.56
C SER A 534 11.57 32.83 -24.64
N ALA A 535 11.32 33.41 -25.82
CA ALA A 535 12.35 33.54 -26.85
C ALA A 535 13.38 34.60 -26.44
N ILE A 536 14.56 34.16 -26.00
CA ILE A 536 15.73 35.04 -25.82
C ILE A 536 16.34 35.27 -27.22
N ASN A 537 16.84 36.47 -27.52
CA ASN A 537 17.56 36.68 -28.77
C ASN A 537 18.91 35.94 -28.70
N LEU A 538 19.30 35.24 -29.76
CA LEU A 538 20.57 34.48 -29.80
C LEU A 538 21.79 35.32 -29.37
N LYS A 539 21.76 36.62 -29.70
CA LYS A 539 22.82 37.57 -29.37
C LYS A 539 22.98 37.82 -27.86
N ASP A 540 21.92 37.59 -27.09
CA ASP A 540 21.87 37.86 -25.66
C ASP A 540 22.27 36.64 -24.82
N ILE A 541 22.59 35.50 -25.46
CA ILE A 541 23.06 34.30 -24.75
C ILE A 541 24.53 34.49 -24.33
N PRO A 542 24.85 34.41 -23.03
CA PRO A 542 26.23 34.45 -22.55
C PRO A 542 27.03 33.28 -23.13
N LYS A 543 28.15 33.56 -23.79
CA LYS A 543 29.06 32.51 -24.28
C LYS A 543 29.95 32.03 -23.14
N LEU A 544 29.80 30.77 -22.75
CA LEU A 544 30.73 30.12 -21.83
C LEU A 544 32.11 30.02 -22.50
N LYS A 545 33.15 30.53 -21.81
CA LYS A 545 34.53 30.42 -22.27
C LYS A 545 34.92 28.94 -22.24
N LYS A 546 35.24 28.36 -23.39
CA LYS A 546 35.66 26.96 -23.46
C LYS A 546 36.98 26.81 -22.69
N PRO A 547 37.16 25.74 -21.90
CA PRO A 547 38.47 25.44 -21.33
C PRO A 547 39.48 25.20 -22.46
N ASP A 548 40.74 25.54 -22.21
CA ASP A 548 41.81 25.37 -23.20
C ASP A 548 41.94 23.90 -23.61
N THR A 549 41.95 23.66 -24.92
CA THR A 549 42.04 22.33 -25.50
C THR A 549 43.46 21.79 -25.31
N ARG A 550 43.69 20.94 -24.31
CA ARG A 550 44.92 20.15 -24.22
C ARG A 550 44.78 18.88 -25.05
N SER A 551 45.67 18.67 -26.03
CA SER A 551 45.71 17.43 -26.81
C SER A 551 46.15 16.27 -25.93
N ILE A 552 45.37 15.20 -25.88
CA ILE A 552 45.81 13.94 -25.28
C ILE A 552 46.75 13.25 -26.26
N THR A 553 47.85 12.68 -25.76
CA THR A 553 48.73 11.90 -26.62
C THR A 553 47.99 10.62 -27.09
N PRO A 554 48.30 10.09 -28.28
CA PRO A 554 47.71 8.84 -28.76
C PRO A 554 47.95 7.66 -27.80
N GLU A 555 49.08 7.70 -27.08
CA GLU A 555 49.49 6.71 -26.07
C GLU A 555 48.61 6.77 -24.83
N ASP A 556 48.35 7.97 -24.30
CA ASP A 556 47.46 8.17 -23.16
C ASP A 556 46.01 7.83 -23.51
N SER A 557 45.60 8.12 -24.75
CA SER A 557 44.28 7.72 -25.27
C SER A 557 44.15 6.20 -25.29
N LYS A 558 45.17 5.49 -25.82
CA LYS A 558 45.19 4.02 -25.84
C LYS A 558 45.20 3.42 -24.43
N LEU A 559 45.96 4.02 -23.51
CA LEU A 559 45.98 3.63 -22.11
C LEU A 559 44.60 3.76 -21.45
N LEU A 560 43.88 4.85 -21.72
CA LEU A 560 42.50 5.06 -21.27
C LEU A 560 41.52 4.03 -21.84
N TYR A 561 41.66 3.72 -23.13
CA TYR A 561 40.84 2.69 -23.80
C TYR A 561 41.10 1.30 -23.21
N ASP A 562 42.35 0.93 -23.00
CA ASP A 562 42.74 -0.37 -22.44
C ASP A 562 42.33 -0.48 -20.96
N TRP A 563 42.45 0.61 -20.20
CA TRP A 563 41.98 0.67 -18.82
C TRP A 563 40.46 0.48 -18.72
N ALA A 564 39.67 1.19 -19.55
CA ALA A 564 38.22 1.08 -19.60
C ALA A 564 37.73 -0.30 -20.07
N LYS A 565 38.51 -0.97 -20.94
CA LYS A 565 38.25 -2.35 -21.37
C LYS A 565 38.49 -3.36 -20.24
N THR A 566 39.48 -3.09 -19.38
CA THR A 566 39.93 -4.01 -18.33
C THR A 566 39.13 -3.86 -17.03
N HIS A 567 38.74 -2.64 -16.65
CA HIS A 567 38.06 -2.34 -15.36
C HIS A 567 36.55 -2.11 -15.51
N GLY A 568 36.03 -2.24 -16.74
CA GLY A 568 34.62 -2.07 -17.07
C GLY A 568 34.28 -0.67 -17.57
N LYS A 569 33.31 -0.61 -18.50
CA LYS A 569 32.77 0.65 -19.04
C LYS A 569 31.68 1.19 -18.11
N CYS A 570 31.52 2.52 -18.07
CA CYS A 570 30.37 3.14 -17.43
C CYS A 570 29.09 2.66 -18.11
N VAL A 571 28.11 2.21 -17.32
CA VAL A 571 26.83 1.71 -17.86
C VAL A 571 25.84 2.87 -17.94
N ARG A 572 25.05 2.89 -19.02
CA ARG A 572 23.94 3.84 -19.21
C ARG A 572 23.04 3.83 -17.97
N GLN A 573 22.84 4.97 -17.33
CA GLN A 573 21.72 5.15 -16.43
C GLN A 573 20.45 5.17 -17.29
N ARG A 574 19.73 4.05 -17.31
CA ARG A 574 18.44 3.95 -17.99
C ARG A 574 17.41 4.68 -17.15
N THR A 575 16.57 5.49 -17.78
CA THR A 575 15.47 6.12 -17.07
C THR A 575 14.46 5.05 -16.66
N VAL A 576 13.75 5.26 -15.55
CA VAL A 576 12.72 4.31 -15.06
C VAL A 576 11.71 3.97 -16.17
N ARG A 577 11.39 4.92 -17.05
CA ARG A 577 10.50 4.72 -18.21
C ARG A 577 11.02 3.75 -19.26
N GLN A 578 12.34 3.57 -19.38
CA GLN A 578 12.94 2.61 -20.33
C GLN A 578 12.96 1.18 -19.78
N GLU A 579 12.87 0.99 -18.46
CA GLU A 579 12.89 -0.33 -17.82
C GLU A 579 11.50 -0.81 -17.35
N THR A 580 10.51 0.06 -17.25
CA THR A 580 9.12 -0.33 -16.96
C THR A 580 8.39 -0.82 -18.22
N THR A 581 8.84 -1.94 -18.77
CA THR A 581 7.87 -2.93 -19.25
C THR A 581 7.73 -3.98 -18.15
N MET A 582 6.51 -4.43 -17.86
CA MET A 582 6.09 -5.28 -16.73
C MET A 582 6.93 -6.55 -16.42
N TYR A 583 7.99 -6.85 -17.17
CA TYR A 583 8.65 -8.15 -17.21
C TYR A 583 10.16 -8.17 -16.88
N LYS A 584 10.80 -7.05 -16.52
CA LYS A 584 12.22 -7.06 -16.15
C LYS A 584 12.51 -6.21 -14.91
N CYS A 585 12.23 -6.77 -13.73
CA CYS A 585 12.74 -6.23 -12.49
C CYS A 585 14.13 -6.82 -12.21
N GLY A 586 15.14 -5.96 -12.06
CA GLY A 586 16.37 -6.28 -11.33
C GLY A 586 17.42 -7.07 -12.11
N THR A 587 18.39 -6.38 -12.70
CA THR A 587 19.76 -6.88 -12.75
C THR A 587 20.68 -5.68 -12.86
N LEU A 588 21.48 -5.44 -11.81
CA LEU A 588 22.56 -4.46 -11.87
C LEU A 588 23.61 -4.92 -12.91
N PRO A 589 24.47 -4.01 -13.40
CA PRO A 589 25.62 -4.39 -14.22
C PRO A 589 26.45 -5.53 -13.59
N LEU A 590 26.93 -6.47 -14.41
CA LEU A 590 27.64 -7.69 -13.94
C LEU A 590 28.85 -7.40 -13.01
N ASN A 591 29.48 -6.25 -13.20
CA ASN A 591 30.62 -5.74 -12.42
C ASN A 591 30.26 -5.34 -10.98
N MET A 592 28.98 -5.18 -10.65
CA MET A 592 28.51 -4.98 -9.26
C MET A 592 28.33 -6.31 -8.50
N TYR A 593 28.45 -7.46 -9.19
CA TYR A 593 28.37 -8.81 -8.59
C TYR A 593 29.74 -9.49 -8.48
N SER A 594 30.84 -8.82 -8.82
CA SER A 594 32.18 -9.36 -8.61
C SER A 594 32.70 -9.00 -7.22
N ASP A 595 32.97 -10.00 -6.39
CA ASP A 595 33.49 -9.86 -5.01
C ASP A 595 34.89 -9.23 -4.89
N LYS A 596 35.47 -8.75 -5.99
CA LYS A 596 36.77 -8.07 -5.98
C LYS A 596 36.54 -6.57 -6.14
N ASN A 597 36.55 -5.85 -5.02
CA ASN A 597 36.83 -4.42 -5.03
C ASN A 597 38.23 -4.22 -5.61
N TYR A 598 38.31 -3.79 -6.87
CA TYR A 598 39.57 -3.29 -7.41
C TYR A 598 39.72 -1.83 -6.96
N GLU A 599 40.53 -1.59 -5.94
CA GLU A 599 41.11 -0.27 -5.71
C GLU A 599 42.03 0.05 -6.89
N GLY A 600 41.50 0.77 -7.88
CA GLY A 600 42.29 1.22 -9.01
C GLY A 600 43.28 2.28 -8.57
N ASN A 601 44.58 2.03 -8.74
CA ASN A 601 45.60 3.07 -8.59
C ASN A 601 45.38 4.16 -9.65
N ALA A 602 45.62 5.43 -9.28
CA ALA A 602 45.48 6.57 -10.18
C ALA A 602 46.40 6.45 -11.40
N LEU A 603 45.86 6.73 -12.60
CA LEU A 603 46.63 6.80 -13.84
C LEU A 603 47.53 8.05 -13.78
N VAL A 604 48.85 7.86 -13.90
CA VAL A 604 49.84 8.94 -13.97
C VAL A 604 50.18 9.19 -15.43
N PHE A 605 49.97 10.41 -15.91
CA PHE A 605 50.25 10.83 -17.28
C PHE A 605 51.51 11.70 -17.32
N ASN A 606 52.38 11.49 -18.31
CA ASN A 606 53.59 12.29 -18.51
C ASN A 606 53.25 13.51 -19.37
N TRP A 607 53.06 14.66 -18.72
CA TRP A 607 52.85 15.92 -19.43
C TRP A 607 54.21 16.56 -19.77
N GLN A 608 54.57 16.64 -21.05
CA GLN A 608 55.64 17.54 -21.48
C GLN A 608 55.12 18.98 -21.44
N GLN A 609 55.69 19.82 -20.58
CA GLN A 609 55.45 21.26 -20.58
C GLN A 609 56.28 21.88 -21.70
N ASN A 610 55.62 22.49 -22.69
CA ASN A 610 56.27 23.45 -23.58
C ASN A 610 55.81 24.86 -23.19
N GLU A 611 56.78 25.69 -22.80
CA GLU A 611 56.64 27.13 -22.61
C GLU A 611 56.64 27.87 -23.97
N GLU A 612 55.66 28.77 -24.09
CA GLU A 612 55.52 30.00 -24.91
C GLU A 612 56.34 30.21 -26.21
N ASN A 613 55.66 30.57 -27.31
CA ASN A 613 55.75 31.93 -27.88
C ASN A 613 54.77 32.20 -29.04
N ASP A 614 54.33 33.45 -29.07
CA ASP A 614 53.38 34.12 -29.95
C ASP A 614 54.02 34.50 -31.31
N SER A 615 53.37 34.29 -32.46
CA SER A 615 53.44 35.14 -33.68
C SER A 615 52.85 34.52 -34.98
N ASN A 616 52.09 35.37 -35.69
CA ASN A 616 51.81 35.44 -37.14
C ASN A 616 51.15 34.30 -37.94
N ASP A 617 49.85 34.47 -38.20
CA ASP A 617 49.20 34.72 -39.50
C ASP A 617 49.78 34.07 -40.79
N GLN A 618 49.05 33.11 -41.41
CA GLN A 618 48.41 33.24 -42.75
C GLN A 618 47.85 31.90 -43.31
N ARG A 619 46.75 32.06 -44.06
CA ARG A 619 45.93 31.13 -44.88
C ARG A 619 46.78 30.34 -45.91
N VAL A 620 46.36 29.22 -46.51
CA VAL A 620 45.28 29.04 -47.51
C VAL A 620 45.04 27.54 -47.80
N ASP A 621 43.75 27.18 -47.89
CA ASP A 621 42.98 26.24 -48.74
C ASP A 621 43.61 25.08 -49.54
N GLU A 622 42.85 23.97 -49.64
CA GLU A 622 42.50 23.20 -50.86
C GLU A 622 41.63 21.98 -50.42
N GLU A 623 40.29 22.05 -50.45
CA GLU A 623 39.34 21.80 -51.56
C GLU A 623 38.94 20.31 -51.69
N TYR A 624 37.62 20.07 -51.62
CA TYR A 624 36.94 18.77 -51.63
C TYR A 624 36.36 18.51 -53.02
N ASP A 625 36.30 17.24 -53.42
CA ASP A 625 35.42 16.79 -54.49
C ASP A 625 34.64 15.51 -54.11
N THR A 626 33.53 15.34 -54.83
CA THR A 626 32.23 14.75 -54.46
C THR A 626 32.08 13.28 -54.92
N ASP A 627 31.03 12.56 -54.46
CA ASP A 627 30.13 11.69 -55.28
C ASP A 627 29.16 10.79 -54.42
N ASP A 628 27.84 11.10 -54.49
CA ASP A 628 26.61 10.31 -54.84
C ASP A 628 26.56 8.74 -54.73
N GLU A 629 25.46 7.96 -54.58
CA GLU A 629 23.98 8.08 -54.49
C GLU A 629 23.32 6.66 -54.22
N THR A 630 22.07 6.61 -53.69
CA THR A 630 20.85 5.73 -53.95
C THR A 630 20.86 4.15 -53.94
N ASP A 631 19.79 3.30 -53.79
CA ASP A 631 18.30 3.38 -53.67
C ASP A 631 17.59 2.05 -53.20
N ASP A 632 16.34 2.18 -52.67
CA ASP A 632 15.03 1.40 -52.67
C ASP A 632 14.85 -0.16 -52.49
N ARG A 633 13.94 -0.67 -51.60
CA ARG A 633 12.49 -1.13 -51.64
C ARG A 633 12.18 -2.49 -52.35
N ASP A 634 11.22 -3.38 -52.02
CA ASP A 634 9.76 -3.34 -51.71
C ASP A 634 9.23 -4.64 -50.98
N ASP A 635 8.00 -4.57 -50.46
CA ASP A 635 7.16 -5.60 -49.76
C ASP A 635 6.22 -6.42 -50.70
N GLU A 636 5.77 -7.64 -50.29
CA GLU A 636 4.35 -8.07 -50.14
C GLU A 636 4.14 -9.59 -49.86
N GLU A 637 3.08 -9.89 -49.09
CA GLU A 637 2.61 -11.17 -48.52
C GLU A 637 1.76 -12.03 -49.52
N ASP A 638 1.64 -13.35 -49.30
CA ASP A 638 0.39 -14.02 -48.80
C ASP A 638 0.48 -15.58 -48.82
N ASN A 639 -0.27 -16.17 -47.89
CA ASN A 639 -0.55 -17.57 -47.53
C ASN A 639 -0.88 -18.50 -48.73
N GLY A 640 -0.64 -19.81 -48.76
CA GLY A 640 -0.60 -20.86 -47.73
C GLY A 640 -1.61 -21.95 -48.13
N LEU A 641 -1.20 -23.22 -48.27
CA LEU A 641 -2.03 -24.43 -48.08
C LEU A 641 -1.18 -25.73 -48.15
N VAL A 642 -1.49 -26.61 -47.21
CA VAL A 642 -0.99 -27.97 -46.88
C VAL A 642 -1.51 -28.97 -47.95
N ASP A 643 -1.06 -30.21 -48.20
CA ASP A 643 -0.41 -31.24 -47.39
C ASP A 643 -0.02 -32.47 -48.26
N ASN A 644 0.82 -33.33 -47.69
CA ASN A 644 0.85 -34.80 -47.76
C ASN A 644 1.78 -35.63 -48.67
N HIS A 645 2.26 -36.68 -47.97
CA HIS A 645 2.86 -37.97 -48.30
C HIS A 645 4.24 -38.01 -48.97
N ASP A 646 5.15 -38.94 -48.67
CA ASP A 646 5.44 -39.89 -47.58
C ASP A 646 6.56 -40.79 -48.12
N ASN A 647 7.56 -41.14 -47.31
CA ASN A 647 8.42 -42.34 -47.38
C ASN A 647 9.17 -42.64 -48.71
N THR A 648 10.46 -42.96 -48.74
CA THR A 648 11.16 -43.92 -47.88
C THR A 648 12.68 -43.84 -48.18
N GLU A 649 13.50 -44.01 -47.13
CA GLU A 649 14.82 -44.70 -47.06
C GLU A 649 15.85 -44.52 -48.20
N VAL A 650 17.13 -44.21 -47.95
CA VAL A 650 18.08 -45.02 -47.17
C VAL A 650 19.24 -44.14 -46.63
N ALA A 651 19.37 -44.19 -45.30
CA ALA A 651 20.56 -44.19 -44.45
C ALA A 651 21.87 -43.47 -44.89
N LYS A 652 22.17 -42.37 -44.19
CA LYS A 652 23.45 -42.21 -43.47
C LYS A 652 23.17 -41.72 -42.04
N GLU A 653 23.84 -42.35 -41.10
CA GLU A 653 23.53 -42.45 -39.67
C GLU A 653 23.51 -41.15 -38.87
N LEU A 654 22.59 -41.17 -37.90
CA LEU A 654 22.40 -40.27 -36.78
C LEU A 654 23.53 -40.37 -35.75
N ARG A 655 24.11 -39.21 -35.37
CA ARG A 655 24.46 -38.92 -33.97
C ARG A 655 24.06 -37.49 -33.61
N PHE A 656 23.15 -37.42 -32.66
CA PHE A 656 22.76 -36.27 -31.86
C PHE A 656 23.96 -35.44 -31.36
N ILE A 657 23.91 -34.11 -31.51
CA ILE A 657 24.13 -33.07 -30.47
C ILE A 657 23.36 -31.81 -30.95
N VAL A 658 22.09 -31.62 -30.59
CA VAL A 658 21.64 -30.79 -29.45
C VAL A 658 22.66 -29.75 -29.01
N ASN A 659 22.64 -28.56 -29.60
CA ASN A 659 23.01 -27.37 -28.86
C ASN A 659 21.77 -26.53 -28.55
N ARG A 660 21.29 -26.82 -27.34
CA ARG A 660 20.37 -26.03 -26.53
C ARG A 660 21.00 -24.67 -26.24
N GLY A 661 20.40 -23.60 -26.75
CA GLY A 661 20.71 -22.25 -26.27
C GLY A 661 20.09 -22.04 -24.91
N VAL A 662 20.87 -22.21 -23.85
CA VAL A 662 20.47 -21.88 -22.47
C VAL A 662 20.94 -20.45 -22.17
N SER A 663 20.10 -19.61 -21.58
CA SER A 663 20.62 -18.36 -20.97
C SER A 663 21.59 -18.70 -19.82
N ARG A 664 22.46 -17.77 -19.40
CA ARG A 664 23.35 -17.99 -18.24
C ARG A 664 22.62 -18.23 -16.89
N SER A 665 21.28 -18.25 -16.87
CA SER A 665 20.46 -18.63 -15.73
C SER A 665 19.70 -19.97 -15.93
N GLY A 666 20.06 -20.79 -16.92
CA GLY A 666 19.57 -22.17 -17.00
C GLY A 666 18.27 -22.43 -17.78
N ARG A 667 17.74 -21.50 -18.60
CA ARG A 667 16.52 -21.74 -19.42
C ARG A 667 16.82 -21.92 -20.91
N ASN A 668 16.26 -22.98 -21.52
CA ASN A 668 16.34 -23.27 -22.96
C ASN A 668 15.48 -22.31 -23.80
N LEU A 669 16.06 -21.70 -24.83
CA LEU A 669 15.38 -20.86 -25.83
C LEU A 669 14.69 -21.71 -26.90
N ARG A 670 13.42 -21.44 -27.19
CA ARG A 670 12.68 -21.96 -28.34
C ARG A 670 12.24 -20.77 -29.18
N ILE A 671 12.78 -20.62 -30.38
CA ILE A 671 12.37 -19.57 -31.32
C ILE A 671 11.12 -20.08 -32.03
N SER A 672 9.97 -19.47 -31.72
CA SER A 672 8.75 -19.60 -32.51
C SER A 672 8.35 -18.20 -32.98
N CYS A 673 8.62 -17.88 -34.24
CA CYS A 673 8.00 -16.73 -34.89
C CYS A 673 6.60 -17.13 -35.35
N ARG A 674 5.59 -16.35 -34.94
CA ARG A 674 4.34 -16.19 -35.69
C ARG A 674 4.00 -14.70 -35.71
N LEU A 675 4.08 -14.12 -36.90
CA LEU A 675 3.46 -12.86 -37.32
C LEU A 675 1.94 -13.04 -37.39
N THR A 676 1.16 -11.99 -37.09
CA THR A 676 0.19 -11.36 -38.01
C THR A 676 -0.64 -10.23 -37.33
N ASN A 677 -0.47 -9.02 -37.87
CA ASN A 677 -1.41 -7.97 -38.28
C ASN A 677 -2.72 -7.71 -37.48
N PHE A 678 -2.74 -6.56 -36.78
CA PHE A 678 -3.57 -5.37 -37.05
C PHE A 678 -2.95 -4.13 -36.38
#